data_AF-A0A3D6C7X8-F1
#
_entry.id   AF-A0A3D6C7X8-F1
#
_cell.length_a   1.000
_cell.length_b   1.000
_cell.length_c   1.000
_cell.angle_alpha   90.00
_cell.angle_beta   90.00
_cell.angle_gamma   90.00
#
_symmetry.space_group_name_H-M   'P 1'
#
loop_
_entity.id
_entity.type
_entity.pdbx_description
1 polymer ?
#
loop_
_entity_poly.entity_id
_entity_poly.type
_entity_poly.pdbx_seq_one_letter_code
_entity_poly.pdbx_strand_id
1 'polypeptide(L)'
;MLSGMSPDRVKRGKIVSAQEALQLIQDNDTVATGGFVGIGFPEQLAVELEKYFLETGSPKNLTLMYAAGQGDGKERGLNHLGHEGLVKRVIGGHWGLVPKLQKLAIDNKIEAYNLPQGVISHMFRDIAAGKPRTLTTVGLETFVDPKNGGGKINTATTKDIVERIQFDGNDYLAYKTRPVQVALLRGTTADTDGNITMEKEALVLEALAIATAARNSGGYVIVQVERIAEKGSLNARQVKIPGILVDCVVVSRPEYHWQTFAQQYNPAFSSEVKVPVQSLEAMAMDERKIIARRAAMELTPNSVVNLGIGMPEGVANVANEEKILDLMTLTAEPGVIGGIPAGGLNFGAAVNTEALINQPSQFDFYDGGGLDIAALGLAQSDRFGNLNVSKFGTRLAGAGGFINISQNAKKVVFVGTFTAGGLSVAVKDNALKILTEGKFRKFLDQVEHVTFSGKYAAKKRQEVLYITERCVFSLTRNGMELIEVAPGIDIQKDILAHMDFTPVIIGEPAVMDARIFADSPMGLKEDLLVRPLTERFSYDAEENIFFIDFEGFEVKSHQDIVDIESIVSDRLRPLNKKVYTIVNYDNFTIYPELMDDYVDMVQFLVNTFYSGVTRYTTNAFYRMKLKDALQRRNIDPQIYESSKEAGKALKDLSS
;
A
#
# COMPACT_ATOMS: atom_id res chain seq x y z
N MET A 1 56.52 -8.72 -18.24
CA MET A 1 56.71 -8.48 -19.68
C MET A 1 55.54 -7.66 -20.18
N LEU A 2 55.70 -6.33 -20.19
CA LEU A 2 54.69 -5.35 -20.59
C LEU A 2 55.29 -4.52 -21.73
N SER A 3 55.22 -5.01 -22.98
CA SER A 3 55.69 -4.24 -24.15
C SER A 3 55.32 -4.90 -25.48
N GLY A 4 54.04 -5.23 -25.71
CA GLY A 4 53.66 -5.97 -26.93
C GLY A 4 52.22 -5.81 -27.41
N MET A 5 51.50 -4.76 -27.03
CA MET A 5 50.16 -4.49 -27.61
C MET A 5 50.19 -3.19 -28.41
N SER A 6 49.86 -3.29 -29.69
CA SER A 6 49.66 -2.15 -30.61
C SER A 6 48.57 -1.20 -30.07
N PRO A 7 48.70 0.14 -30.19
CA PRO A 7 47.67 1.12 -29.84
C PRO A 7 46.44 1.15 -30.80
N ASP A 8 46.24 0.13 -31.63
CA ASP A 8 45.11 0.08 -32.56
C ASP A 8 43.80 -0.25 -31.85
N ARG A 9 43.09 0.82 -31.44
CA ARG A 9 41.65 0.89 -31.18
C ARG A 9 41.10 -0.23 -30.29
N VAL A 10 41.31 -0.11 -28.98
CA VAL A 10 40.32 -0.62 -28.00
C VAL A 10 38.98 0.01 -28.39
N LYS A 11 38.04 -0.78 -28.91
CA LYS A 11 36.69 -0.29 -29.25
C LYS A 11 36.12 0.37 -27.99
N ARG A 12 35.90 1.68 -28.04
CA ARG A 12 35.20 2.50 -27.03
C ARG A 12 33.72 2.06 -26.95
N GLY A 13 33.45 0.86 -26.46
CA GLY A 13 32.11 0.32 -26.32
C GLY A 13 31.86 -0.14 -24.89
N LYS A 14 30.67 0.14 -24.37
CA LYS A 14 30.23 -0.35 -23.05
C LYS A 14 29.65 -1.76 -23.11
N ILE A 15 29.42 -2.28 -24.31
CA ILE A 15 28.80 -3.58 -24.53
C ILE A 15 29.88 -4.66 -24.35
N VAL A 16 29.68 -5.52 -23.37
CA VAL A 16 30.62 -6.56 -22.96
C VAL A 16 29.89 -7.87 -22.70
N SER A 17 30.61 -8.98 -22.62
CA SER A 17 30.06 -10.24 -22.13
C SER A 17 29.77 -10.17 -20.63
N ALA A 18 28.87 -11.03 -20.13
CA ALA A 18 28.62 -11.15 -18.69
C ALA A 18 29.91 -11.48 -17.92
N GLN A 19 30.75 -12.36 -18.47
CA GLN A 19 32.00 -12.77 -17.84
C GLN A 19 32.98 -11.59 -17.69
N GLU A 20 33.16 -10.78 -18.73
CA GLU A 20 34.02 -9.58 -18.67
C GLU A 20 33.49 -8.56 -17.65
N ALA A 21 32.17 -8.35 -17.61
CA ALA A 21 31.56 -7.43 -16.66
C ALA A 21 31.76 -7.88 -15.20
N LEU A 22 31.60 -9.18 -14.92
CA LEU A 22 31.68 -9.72 -13.56
C LEU A 22 33.10 -9.79 -13.00
N GLN A 23 34.14 -9.75 -13.85
CA GLN A 23 35.53 -9.63 -13.40
C GLN A 23 35.82 -8.30 -12.67
N LEU A 24 34.95 -7.31 -12.81
CA LEU A 24 35.05 -6.04 -12.08
C LEU A 24 34.72 -6.20 -10.60
N ILE A 25 33.96 -7.23 -10.22
CA ILE A 25 33.53 -7.46 -8.84
C ILE A 25 34.71 -8.05 -8.05
N GLN A 26 35.16 -7.32 -7.03
CA GLN A 26 36.29 -7.70 -6.19
C GLN A 26 35.84 -8.25 -4.84
N ASP A 27 36.77 -8.89 -4.14
CA ASP A 27 36.56 -9.32 -2.76
C ASP A 27 36.19 -8.12 -1.87
N ASN A 28 35.22 -8.33 -0.98
CA ASN A 28 34.71 -7.35 0.00
C ASN A 28 33.90 -6.18 -0.58
N ASP A 29 33.59 -6.18 -1.88
CA ASP A 29 32.75 -5.16 -2.50
C ASP A 29 31.35 -5.10 -1.86
N THR A 30 30.79 -3.88 -1.80
CA THR A 30 29.36 -3.70 -1.57
C THR A 30 28.63 -3.76 -2.92
N VAL A 31 27.83 -4.81 -3.12
CA VAL A 31 27.03 -5.03 -4.32
C VAL A 31 25.57 -4.67 -4.03
N ALA A 32 25.02 -3.75 -4.83
CA ALA A 32 23.62 -3.37 -4.79
C ALA A 32 22.88 -3.93 -6.01
N THR A 33 21.68 -4.48 -5.78
CA THR A 33 20.85 -5.07 -6.84
C THR A 33 19.50 -4.38 -6.91
N GLY A 34 19.09 -4.03 -8.13
CA GLY A 34 17.70 -3.63 -8.41
C GLY A 34 16.81 -4.86 -8.58
N GLY A 35 15.55 -4.76 -8.17
CA GLY A 35 14.55 -5.79 -8.41
C GLY A 35 13.46 -5.86 -7.35
N PHE A 36 12.31 -6.41 -7.74
CA PHE A 36 11.16 -6.68 -6.88
C PHE A 36 10.52 -8.01 -7.29
N VAL A 37 10.56 -9.01 -6.41
CA VAL A 37 10.33 -10.42 -6.75
C VAL A 37 11.26 -10.85 -7.90
N GLY A 38 10.75 -10.93 -9.13
CA GLY A 38 11.55 -11.14 -10.34
C GLY A 38 11.60 -9.94 -11.28
N ILE A 39 10.80 -8.90 -11.02
CA ILE A 39 10.67 -7.74 -11.90
C ILE A 39 11.91 -6.87 -11.76
N GLY A 40 12.54 -6.51 -12.89
CA GLY A 40 13.73 -5.66 -12.89
C GLY A 40 14.99 -6.32 -12.30
N PHE A 41 14.95 -7.62 -11.96
CA PHE A 41 16.12 -8.34 -11.46
C PHE A 41 17.03 -8.82 -12.62
N PRO A 42 18.35 -8.58 -12.56
CA PRO A 42 19.29 -9.01 -13.59
C PRO A 42 19.71 -10.48 -13.40
N GLU A 43 18.79 -11.40 -13.70
CA GLU A 43 18.96 -12.84 -13.46
C GLU A 43 20.24 -13.43 -14.08
N GLN A 44 20.60 -13.05 -15.31
CA GLN A 44 21.80 -13.61 -15.94
C GLN A 44 23.06 -13.18 -15.20
N LEU A 45 23.15 -11.93 -14.74
CA LEU A 45 24.31 -11.47 -13.97
C LEU A 45 24.44 -12.26 -12.66
N ALA A 46 23.33 -12.58 -11.99
CA ALA A 46 23.35 -13.38 -10.77
C ALA A 46 23.79 -14.83 -11.03
N VAL A 47 23.25 -15.47 -12.08
CA VAL A 47 23.63 -16.83 -12.50
C VAL A 47 25.11 -16.93 -12.86
N GLU A 48 25.62 -15.99 -13.65
CA GLU A 48 27.01 -16.01 -14.09
C GLU A 48 27.97 -15.66 -12.93
N LEU A 49 27.55 -14.84 -11.96
CA LEU A 49 28.33 -14.56 -10.74
C LEU A 49 28.42 -15.79 -9.83
N GLU A 50 27.31 -16.51 -9.64
CA GLU A 50 27.31 -17.78 -8.92
C GLU A 50 28.27 -18.77 -9.57
N LYS A 51 28.15 -18.96 -10.90
CA LYS A 51 29.02 -19.85 -11.65
C LYS A 51 30.49 -19.46 -11.51
N TYR A 52 30.82 -18.18 -11.66
CA TYR A 52 32.18 -17.68 -11.52
C TYR A 52 32.75 -17.95 -10.12
N PHE A 53 31.96 -17.73 -9.07
CA PHE A 53 32.34 -18.06 -7.70
C PHE A 53 32.57 -19.57 -7.49
N LEU A 54 31.70 -20.42 -8.02
CA LEU A 54 31.85 -21.87 -7.89
C LEU A 54 33.08 -22.41 -8.63
N GLU A 55 33.45 -21.81 -9.76
CA GLU A 55 34.61 -22.20 -10.56
C GLU A 55 35.94 -21.69 -9.98
N THR A 56 35.95 -20.48 -9.43
CA THR A 56 37.19 -19.77 -9.04
C THR A 56 37.37 -19.56 -7.55
N GLY A 57 36.30 -19.74 -6.77
CA GLY A 57 36.21 -19.36 -5.38
C GLY A 57 36.18 -17.85 -5.13
N SER A 58 36.07 -17.01 -6.16
CA SER A 58 36.07 -15.53 -6.06
C SER A 58 34.91 -14.93 -6.85
N PRO A 59 34.39 -13.73 -6.51
CA PRO A 59 34.78 -12.89 -5.39
C PRO A 59 34.30 -13.44 -4.04
N LYS A 60 34.91 -12.98 -2.96
CA LYS A 60 34.60 -13.40 -1.59
C LYS A 60 34.10 -12.23 -0.74
N ASN A 61 33.36 -12.59 0.31
CA ASN A 61 32.99 -11.71 1.41
C ASN A 61 32.21 -10.44 1.00
N LEU A 62 31.39 -10.54 -0.04
CA LEU A 62 30.58 -9.43 -0.50
C LEU A 62 29.65 -8.90 0.60
N THR A 63 29.41 -7.59 0.61
CA THR A 63 28.22 -7.02 1.24
C THR A 63 27.13 -6.89 0.18
N LEU A 64 26.06 -7.64 0.32
CA LEU A 64 24.88 -7.51 -0.54
C LEU A 64 23.87 -6.52 0.08
N MET A 65 23.37 -5.58 -0.72
CA MET A 65 22.35 -4.60 -0.32
C MET A 65 21.18 -4.56 -1.32
N TYR A 66 19.94 -4.76 -0.85
CA TYR A 66 18.74 -4.75 -1.68
C TYR A 66 17.52 -4.25 -0.91
N ALA A 67 16.64 -3.50 -1.56
CA ALA A 67 15.45 -2.95 -0.91
C ALA A 67 14.33 -3.99 -0.79
N ALA A 68 13.82 -4.50 -1.92
CA ALA A 68 12.71 -5.45 -1.94
C ALA A 68 13.20 -6.91 -2.02
N GLY A 69 12.34 -7.87 -1.70
CA GLY A 69 12.68 -9.29 -1.82
C GLY A 69 12.85 -9.68 -3.28
N GLN A 70 14.02 -10.18 -3.66
CA GLN A 70 14.38 -10.51 -5.06
C GLN A 70 14.63 -12.02 -5.20
N GLY A 71 13.59 -12.79 -5.49
CA GLY A 71 13.65 -14.25 -5.54
C GLY A 71 12.29 -14.89 -5.85
N ASP A 72 12.31 -16.19 -6.12
CA ASP A 72 11.12 -17.02 -6.37
C ASP A 72 10.70 -17.88 -5.16
N GLY A 73 11.38 -17.70 -4.02
CA GLY A 73 11.22 -18.56 -2.85
C GLY A 73 11.88 -19.94 -2.99
N LYS A 74 12.73 -20.14 -4.01
CA LYS A 74 13.43 -21.41 -4.28
C LYS A 74 14.89 -21.14 -4.70
N GLU A 75 15.15 -21.08 -6.00
CA GLU A 75 16.48 -21.17 -6.60
C GLU A 75 16.89 -19.90 -7.37
N ARG A 76 15.91 -19.08 -7.79
CA ARG A 76 16.12 -17.91 -8.67
C ARG A 76 16.38 -16.63 -7.88
N GLY A 77 16.79 -15.57 -8.58
CA GLY A 77 17.02 -14.28 -7.96
C GLY A 77 18.29 -14.25 -7.10
N LEU A 78 18.23 -13.62 -5.94
CA LEU A 78 19.36 -13.56 -5.01
C LEU A 78 19.71 -14.92 -4.37
N ASN A 79 18.92 -15.97 -4.60
CA ASN A 79 19.29 -17.32 -4.16
C ASN A 79 20.59 -17.81 -4.82
N HIS A 80 20.93 -17.33 -6.02
CA HIS A 80 22.23 -17.56 -6.67
C HIS A 80 23.42 -17.09 -5.82
N LEU A 81 23.23 -16.13 -4.91
CA LEU A 81 24.28 -15.59 -4.04
C LEU A 81 24.34 -16.28 -2.66
N GLY A 82 23.49 -17.29 -2.43
CA GLY A 82 23.33 -17.98 -1.14
C GLY A 82 24.42 -19.00 -0.82
N HIS A 83 25.69 -18.64 -0.99
CA HIS A 83 26.86 -19.51 -0.75
C HIS A 83 27.74 -19.00 0.39
N GLU A 84 28.22 -19.91 1.26
CA GLU A 84 29.24 -19.57 2.27
C GLU A 84 30.52 -19.07 1.56
N GLY A 85 31.10 -17.97 2.06
CA GLY A 85 32.31 -17.37 1.51
C GLY A 85 32.08 -16.35 0.38
N LEU A 86 31.01 -16.49 -0.41
CA LEU A 86 30.64 -15.50 -1.43
C LEU A 86 30.13 -14.20 -0.79
N VAL A 87 29.14 -14.33 0.10
CA VAL A 87 28.56 -13.19 0.84
C VAL A 87 28.98 -13.26 2.30
N LYS A 88 29.48 -12.15 2.83
CA LYS A 88 29.77 -11.98 4.26
C LYS A 88 28.64 -11.27 5.00
N ARG A 89 27.99 -10.31 4.32
CA ARG A 89 26.96 -9.47 4.92
C ARG A 89 25.79 -9.24 3.97
N VAL A 90 24.57 -9.26 4.50
CA VAL A 90 23.37 -8.86 3.77
C VAL A 90 22.64 -7.75 4.54
N ILE A 91 22.27 -6.69 3.81
CA ILE A 91 21.34 -5.64 4.26
C ILE A 91 20.14 -5.71 3.31
N GLY A 92 19.06 -6.36 3.75
CA GLY A 92 17.91 -6.68 2.89
C GLY A 92 16.60 -6.22 3.48
N GLY A 93 15.66 -5.74 2.66
CA GLY A 93 14.36 -5.31 3.17
C GLY A 93 13.34 -6.43 3.31
N HIS A 94 13.38 -7.46 2.46
CA HIS A 94 12.51 -8.63 2.59
C HIS A 94 13.26 -9.93 2.26
N TRP A 95 13.15 -10.91 3.15
CA TRP A 95 13.95 -12.13 3.13
C TRP A 95 13.15 -13.35 2.65
N GLY A 96 11.82 -13.31 2.70
CA GLY A 96 10.93 -14.46 2.50
C GLY A 96 11.07 -15.20 1.17
N LEU A 97 11.61 -14.53 0.14
CA LEU A 97 11.80 -15.08 -1.21
C LEU A 97 13.21 -15.61 -1.49
N VAL A 98 14.11 -15.50 -0.51
CA VAL A 98 15.54 -15.86 -0.65
C VAL A 98 15.96 -16.93 0.37
N PRO A 99 15.35 -18.13 0.38
CA PRO A 99 15.60 -19.15 1.39
C PRO A 99 17.07 -19.56 1.55
N LYS A 100 17.88 -19.51 0.48
CA LYS A 100 19.32 -19.83 0.60
C LYS A 100 20.07 -18.78 1.44
N LEU A 101 19.80 -17.49 1.21
CA LEU A 101 20.36 -16.41 2.04
C LEU A 101 19.78 -16.42 3.46
N GLN A 102 18.48 -16.69 3.61
CA GLN A 102 17.87 -16.87 4.93
C GLN A 102 18.58 -17.95 5.74
N LYS A 103 18.86 -19.10 5.12
CA LYS A 103 19.56 -20.20 5.78
C LYS A 103 20.92 -19.76 6.32
N LEU A 104 21.73 -19.06 5.51
CA LEU A 104 23.00 -18.52 5.96
C LEU A 104 22.85 -17.54 7.13
N ALA A 105 21.82 -16.68 7.10
CA ALA A 105 21.56 -15.73 8.18
C ALA A 105 21.13 -16.45 9.47
N ILE A 106 20.18 -17.37 9.41
CA ILE A 106 19.67 -18.10 10.58
C ILE A 106 20.76 -19.00 11.19
N ASP A 107 21.60 -19.62 10.36
CA ASP A 107 22.70 -20.47 10.79
C ASP A 107 23.94 -19.67 11.27
N ASN A 108 23.83 -18.34 11.43
CA ASN A 108 24.92 -17.44 11.85
C ASN A 108 26.17 -17.50 10.95
N LYS A 109 26.00 -17.82 9.67
CA LYS A 109 27.10 -17.91 8.68
C LYS A 109 27.48 -16.55 8.09
N ILE A 110 26.55 -15.60 8.12
CA ILE A 110 26.72 -14.24 7.60
C ILE A 110 26.21 -13.21 8.60
N GLU A 111 26.71 -11.98 8.48
CA GLU A 111 26.07 -10.82 9.10
C GLU A 111 24.77 -10.49 8.33
N ALA A 112 23.66 -10.30 9.02
CA ALA A 112 22.35 -10.11 8.41
C ALA A 112 21.56 -9.01 9.11
N TYR A 113 21.15 -8.02 8.33
CA TYR A 113 20.26 -6.95 8.75
C TYR A 113 18.97 -6.99 7.94
N ASN A 114 17.86 -6.78 8.62
CA ASN A 114 16.59 -6.44 8.00
C ASN A 114 16.18 -5.03 8.37
N LEU A 115 16.16 -4.15 7.37
CA LEU A 115 15.72 -2.76 7.49
C LEU A 115 14.43 -2.58 6.67
N PRO A 116 13.62 -1.54 6.92
CA PRO A 116 12.43 -1.29 6.12
C PRO A 116 12.80 -1.06 4.65
N GLN A 117 12.02 -1.61 3.72
CA GLN A 117 12.29 -1.55 2.28
C GLN A 117 12.43 -0.11 1.77
N GLY A 118 11.49 0.77 2.16
CA GLY A 118 11.54 2.17 1.76
C GLY A 118 12.76 2.91 2.30
N VAL A 119 13.19 2.56 3.52
CA VAL A 119 14.41 3.11 4.10
C VAL A 119 15.63 2.71 3.27
N ILE A 120 15.74 1.45 2.84
CA ILE A 120 16.86 1.03 1.97
C ILE A 120 16.79 1.75 0.61
N SER A 121 15.60 1.92 0.03
CA SER A 121 15.42 2.70 -1.21
C SER A 121 15.86 4.16 -1.04
N HIS A 122 15.57 4.80 0.08
CA HIS A 122 16.06 6.14 0.41
C HIS A 122 17.56 6.17 0.71
N MET A 123 18.11 5.14 1.34
CA MET A 123 19.55 5.01 1.56
C MET A 123 20.31 5.05 0.23
N PHE A 124 19.81 4.43 -0.85
CA PHE A 124 20.45 4.57 -2.15
C PHE A 124 20.47 6.02 -2.65
N ARG A 125 19.40 6.80 -2.46
CA ARG A 125 19.38 8.24 -2.80
C ARG A 125 20.37 9.04 -1.95
N ASP A 126 20.46 8.73 -0.66
CA ASP A 126 21.36 9.43 0.26
C ASP A 126 22.82 9.06 0.00
N ILE A 127 23.14 7.81 -0.34
CA ILE A 127 24.47 7.40 -0.81
C ILE A 127 24.81 8.13 -2.11
N ALA A 128 23.89 8.17 -3.08
CA ALA A 128 24.05 8.92 -4.32
C ALA A 128 24.35 10.41 -4.08
N ALA A 129 23.74 11.00 -3.05
CA ALA A 129 23.95 12.40 -2.67
C ALA A 129 25.14 12.63 -1.71
N GLY A 130 25.89 11.58 -1.33
CA GLY A 130 27.01 11.70 -0.40
C GLY A 130 26.59 12.01 1.05
N LYS A 131 25.33 11.76 1.42
CA LYS A 131 24.86 11.99 2.79
C LYS A 131 25.32 10.86 3.72
N PRO A 132 25.63 11.18 4.99
CA PRO A 132 26.18 10.20 5.94
C PRO A 132 25.12 9.27 6.56
N ARG A 133 23.85 9.68 6.53
CA ARG A 133 22.72 8.98 7.16
C ARG A 133 21.44 9.22 6.38
N THR A 134 20.56 8.22 6.40
CA THR A 134 19.15 8.38 6.07
C THR A 134 18.38 8.59 7.38
N LEU A 135 17.73 9.74 7.50
CA LEU A 135 16.98 10.14 8.70
C LEU A 135 15.50 9.95 8.47
N THR A 136 14.82 9.23 9.37
CA THR A 136 13.37 9.00 9.28
C THR A 136 12.80 8.59 10.64
N THR A 137 11.49 8.73 10.82
CA THR A 137 10.77 8.13 11.94
C THR A 137 10.38 6.67 11.70
N VAL A 138 10.49 6.20 10.46
CA VAL A 138 10.16 4.81 10.09
C VAL A 138 11.08 3.86 10.86
N GLY A 139 10.45 2.92 11.59
CA GLY A 139 11.12 1.92 12.40
C GLY A 139 11.17 2.20 13.89
N LEU A 140 10.78 3.41 14.34
CA LEU A 140 10.70 3.70 15.77
C LEU A 140 9.79 2.70 16.49
N GLU A 141 10.23 2.25 17.66
CA GLU A 141 9.51 1.30 18.51
C GLU A 141 9.26 -0.09 17.89
N THR A 142 9.86 -0.40 16.74
CA THR A 142 9.87 -1.74 16.13
C THR A 142 11.23 -2.41 16.38
N PHE A 143 11.44 -3.63 15.89
CA PHE A 143 12.71 -4.34 16.02
C PHE A 143 13.90 -3.65 15.33
N VAL A 144 13.63 -2.74 14.38
CA VAL A 144 14.68 -1.98 13.69
C VAL A 144 15.19 -0.82 14.54
N ASP A 145 14.43 -0.40 15.56
CA ASP A 145 14.92 0.54 16.57
C ASP A 145 16.10 -0.11 17.31
N PRO A 146 17.23 0.59 17.50
CA PRO A 146 18.39 0.05 18.23
C PRO A 146 18.04 -0.39 19.67
N LYS A 147 16.99 0.16 20.29
CA LYS A 147 16.50 -0.32 21.60
C LYS A 147 15.94 -1.76 21.55
N ASN A 148 15.51 -2.21 20.38
CA ASN A 148 14.83 -3.50 20.17
C ASN A 148 15.59 -4.44 19.22
N GLY A 149 16.84 -4.12 18.87
CA GLY A 149 17.70 -4.99 18.07
C GLY A 149 18.42 -4.29 16.91
N GLY A 150 18.00 -3.10 16.49
CA GLY A 150 18.68 -2.35 15.43
C GLY A 150 18.63 -3.04 14.06
N GLY A 151 17.61 -3.87 13.83
CA GLY A 151 17.42 -4.62 12.59
C GLY A 151 18.36 -5.84 12.43
N LYS A 152 19.14 -6.19 13.46
CA LYS A 152 20.04 -7.35 13.45
C LYS A 152 19.24 -8.64 13.50
N ILE A 153 19.53 -9.58 12.60
CA ILE A 153 18.75 -10.84 12.47
C ILE A 153 19.28 -11.96 13.37
N ASN A 154 20.58 -11.98 13.62
CA ASN A 154 21.30 -13.07 14.28
C ASN A 154 22.39 -12.56 15.22
N THR A 155 23.00 -13.47 15.99
CA THR A 155 24.05 -13.14 16.96
C THR A 155 25.42 -12.86 16.34
N ALA A 156 25.68 -13.37 15.13
CA ALA A 156 26.90 -13.02 14.37
C ALA A 156 26.93 -11.54 13.95
N THR A 157 25.77 -10.89 13.90
CA THR A 157 25.63 -9.49 13.52
C THR A 157 25.76 -8.60 14.75
N THR A 158 26.92 -7.96 14.92
CA THR A 158 27.22 -7.18 16.13
C THR A 158 27.24 -5.67 15.89
N LYS A 159 27.61 -5.23 14.69
CA LYS A 159 27.81 -3.81 14.36
C LYS A 159 26.49 -3.03 14.34
N ASP A 160 26.47 -1.85 14.97
CA ASP A 160 25.31 -0.95 14.91
C ASP A 160 25.31 -0.11 13.63
N ILE A 161 24.23 -0.25 12.86
CA ILE A 161 23.97 0.52 11.63
C ILE A 161 22.72 1.39 11.71
N VAL A 162 22.00 1.35 12.83
CA VAL A 162 20.85 2.21 13.13
C VAL A 162 21.12 2.93 14.44
N GLU A 163 21.00 4.26 14.44
CA GLU A 163 21.19 5.11 15.61
C GLU A 163 19.87 5.80 15.92
N ARG A 164 19.50 5.91 17.20
CA ARG A 164 18.39 6.78 17.61
C ARG A 164 18.97 8.15 17.95
N ILE A 165 18.40 9.18 17.36
CA ILE A 165 18.84 10.58 17.49
C ILE A 165 17.63 11.45 17.83
N GLN A 166 17.88 12.64 18.36
CA GLN A 166 16.83 13.61 18.63
C GLN A 166 17.08 14.88 17.82
N PHE A 167 16.05 15.32 17.09
CA PHE A 167 16.04 16.60 16.37
C PHE A 167 14.74 17.33 16.71
N ASP A 168 14.83 18.62 17.06
CA ASP A 168 13.68 19.48 17.32
C ASP A 168 12.67 18.86 18.31
N GLY A 169 13.18 18.19 19.34
CA GLY A 169 12.37 17.51 20.37
C GLY A 169 11.75 16.18 19.95
N ASN A 170 11.92 15.75 18.70
CA ASN A 170 11.39 14.49 18.17
C ASN A 170 12.49 13.43 18.04
N ASP A 171 12.13 12.18 18.28
CA ASP A 171 13.00 11.03 18.02
C ASP A 171 13.01 10.68 16.53
N TYR A 172 14.20 10.36 16.01
CA TYR A 172 14.40 9.82 14.68
C TYR A 172 15.35 8.63 14.72
N LEU A 173 15.31 7.81 13.68
CA LEU A 173 16.33 6.82 13.38
C LEU A 173 17.24 7.35 12.27
N ALA A 174 18.56 7.24 12.50
CA ALA A 174 19.63 7.49 11.55
C ALA A 174 20.20 6.16 11.06
N TYR A 175 19.89 5.80 9.82
CA TYR A 175 20.43 4.61 9.16
C TYR A 175 21.77 4.94 8.49
N LYS A 176 22.82 4.19 8.82
CA LYS A 176 24.18 4.43 8.31
C LYS A 176 24.29 4.11 6.83
N THR A 177 24.62 5.12 6.02
CA THR A 177 24.94 4.92 4.61
C THR A 177 26.32 4.26 4.46
N ARG A 178 26.56 3.67 3.28
CA ARG A 178 27.84 3.07 2.91
C ARG A 178 28.08 3.17 1.41
N PRO A 179 29.33 3.30 0.94
CA PRO A 179 29.63 3.28 -0.49
C PRO A 179 29.16 1.98 -1.16
N VAL A 180 28.68 2.09 -2.39
CA VAL A 180 28.32 0.95 -3.27
C VAL A 180 29.41 0.78 -4.32
N GLN A 181 30.10 -0.36 -4.32
CA GLN A 181 31.19 -0.63 -5.27
C GLN A 181 30.66 -1.16 -6.60
N VAL A 182 29.57 -1.93 -6.58
CA VAL A 182 28.99 -2.52 -7.79
C VAL A 182 27.47 -2.39 -7.77
N ALA A 183 26.89 -1.90 -8.85
CA ALA A 183 25.46 -1.95 -9.11
C ALA A 183 25.16 -2.97 -10.20
N LEU A 184 24.28 -3.93 -9.90
CA LEU A 184 23.72 -4.87 -10.87
C LEU A 184 22.27 -4.47 -11.15
N LEU A 185 22.01 -4.06 -12.38
CA LEU A 185 20.72 -3.50 -12.80
C LEU A 185 20.23 -4.13 -14.10
N ARG A 186 18.96 -3.87 -14.41
CA ARG A 186 18.30 -4.33 -15.63
C ARG A 186 17.55 -3.19 -16.31
N GLY A 187 17.48 -3.24 -17.64
CA GLY A 187 16.49 -2.50 -18.42
C GLY A 187 16.11 -3.27 -19.69
N THR A 188 15.30 -2.68 -20.55
CA THR A 188 14.84 -3.34 -21.78
C THR A 188 15.81 -3.11 -22.94
N THR A 189 16.12 -1.85 -23.24
CA THR A 189 16.97 -1.48 -24.38
C THR A 189 18.10 -0.54 -23.93
N ALA A 190 19.32 -0.82 -24.39
CA ALA A 190 20.46 0.10 -24.27
C ALA A 190 20.83 0.70 -25.62
N ASP A 191 21.22 1.97 -25.69
CA ASP A 191 21.98 2.46 -26.85
C ASP A 191 23.49 2.17 -26.70
N THR A 192 24.27 2.43 -27.75
CA THR A 192 25.73 2.17 -27.74
C THR A 192 26.52 3.10 -26.81
N ASP A 193 25.93 4.21 -26.33
CA ASP A 193 26.49 5.09 -25.28
C ASP A 193 26.09 4.64 -23.86
N GLY A 194 25.22 3.62 -23.74
CA GLY A 194 24.75 3.03 -22.49
C GLY A 194 23.52 3.69 -21.89
N ASN A 195 22.79 4.55 -22.60
CA ASN A 195 21.49 5.02 -22.13
C ASN A 195 20.49 3.86 -22.13
N ILE A 196 19.74 3.70 -21.03
CA ILE A 196 18.85 2.56 -20.83
C ILE A 196 17.39 3.02 -20.75
N THR A 197 16.52 2.41 -21.56
CA THR A 197 15.06 2.50 -21.44
C THR A 197 14.48 1.22 -20.83
N MET A 198 13.26 1.32 -20.29
CA MET A 198 12.57 0.24 -19.57
C MET A 198 11.17 0.02 -20.14
N GLU A 199 11.01 0.11 -21.45
CA GLU A 199 9.71 0.11 -22.12
C GLU A 199 8.94 -1.20 -22.00
N LYS A 200 9.60 -2.34 -21.76
CA LYS A 200 8.93 -3.61 -21.47
C LYS A 200 8.96 -4.00 -20.00
N GLU A 201 9.66 -3.27 -19.14
CA GLU A 201 9.68 -3.60 -17.71
C GLU A 201 8.34 -3.24 -17.07
N ALA A 202 7.86 -4.06 -16.15
CA ALA A 202 6.63 -3.75 -15.41
C ALA A 202 6.84 -2.62 -14.38
N LEU A 203 8.09 -2.38 -13.96
CA LEU A 203 8.47 -1.46 -12.89
C LEU A 203 9.81 -0.78 -13.23
N VAL A 204 10.00 0.45 -12.74
CA VAL A 204 11.27 1.21 -12.87
C VAL A 204 12.13 1.12 -11.61
N LEU A 205 11.50 0.88 -10.45
CA LEU A 205 12.16 0.63 -9.17
C LEU A 205 13.13 1.75 -8.76
N GLU A 206 14.19 1.44 -8.02
CA GLU A 206 15.24 2.33 -7.52
C GLU A 206 16.49 2.35 -8.42
N ALA A 207 16.37 1.87 -9.67
CA ALA A 207 17.52 1.63 -10.54
C ALA A 207 18.40 2.87 -10.75
N LEU A 208 17.79 4.04 -10.97
CA LEU A 208 18.53 5.30 -11.11
C LEU A 208 19.29 5.67 -9.81
N ALA A 209 18.67 5.45 -8.65
CA ALA A 209 19.29 5.74 -7.36
C ALA A 209 20.49 4.82 -7.11
N ILE A 210 20.35 3.52 -7.40
CA ILE A 210 21.45 2.54 -7.29
C ILE A 210 22.59 2.88 -8.25
N ALA A 211 22.29 3.18 -9.52
CA ALA A 211 23.31 3.54 -10.51
C ALA A 211 24.10 4.79 -10.08
N THR A 212 23.39 5.81 -9.61
CA THR A 212 24.02 7.05 -9.13
C THR A 212 24.83 6.81 -7.85
N ALA A 213 24.32 5.98 -6.92
CA ALA A 213 25.01 5.60 -5.69
C ALA A 213 26.35 4.90 -5.97
N ALA A 214 26.36 3.94 -6.90
CA ALA A 214 27.58 3.26 -7.31
C ALA A 214 28.56 4.23 -7.99
N ARG A 215 28.09 5.01 -8.96
CA ARG A 215 28.93 5.99 -9.68
C ARG A 215 29.60 6.99 -8.74
N ASN A 216 28.84 7.57 -7.82
CA ASN A 216 29.36 8.58 -6.88
C ASN A 216 30.17 7.96 -5.74
N SER A 217 30.09 6.65 -5.54
CA SER A 217 30.99 5.88 -4.68
C SER A 217 32.31 5.50 -5.37
N GLY A 218 32.51 5.89 -6.64
CA GLY A 218 33.64 5.44 -7.45
C GLY A 218 33.56 3.98 -7.89
N GLY A 219 32.36 3.38 -7.82
CA GLY A 219 32.09 2.01 -8.22
C GLY A 219 31.68 1.86 -9.69
N TYR A 220 31.24 0.64 -10.04
CA TYR A 220 30.86 0.24 -11.39
C TYR A 220 29.36 -0.02 -11.52
N VAL A 221 28.77 0.39 -12.64
CA VAL A 221 27.37 0.10 -12.98
C VAL A 221 27.30 -0.86 -14.15
N ILE A 222 26.74 -2.04 -13.89
CA ILE A 222 26.54 -3.12 -14.87
C ILE A 222 25.04 -3.27 -15.11
N VAL A 223 24.61 -3.10 -16.36
CA VAL A 223 23.20 -3.20 -16.74
C VAL A 223 22.98 -4.32 -17.74
N GLN A 224 22.13 -5.28 -17.37
CA GLN A 224 21.61 -6.31 -18.26
C GLN A 224 20.45 -5.75 -19.10
N VAL A 225 20.44 -5.99 -20.41
CA VAL A 225 19.36 -5.53 -21.33
C VAL A 225 18.89 -6.61 -22.29
N GLU A 226 17.67 -6.51 -22.82
CA GLU A 226 17.14 -7.41 -23.85
C GLU A 226 17.85 -7.17 -25.20
N ARG A 227 18.08 -5.90 -25.57
CA ARG A 227 18.61 -5.54 -26.89
C ARG A 227 19.42 -4.24 -26.89
N ILE A 228 20.12 -4.02 -28.01
CA ILE A 228 20.90 -2.81 -28.28
C ILE A 228 20.23 -1.99 -29.40
N ALA A 229 20.24 -0.67 -29.26
CA ALA A 229 19.83 0.30 -30.27
C ALA A 229 21.01 1.22 -30.66
N GLU A 230 20.87 1.92 -31.78
CA GLU A 230 21.89 2.88 -32.23
C GLU A 230 21.90 4.13 -31.34
N LYS A 231 23.06 4.77 -31.20
CA LYS A 231 23.19 6.02 -30.43
C LYS A 231 22.17 7.07 -30.88
N GLY A 232 21.50 7.71 -29.92
CA GLY A 232 20.56 8.79 -30.20
C GLY A 232 19.19 8.34 -30.75
N SER A 233 18.93 7.03 -30.81
CA SER A 233 17.63 6.49 -31.24
C SER A 233 16.59 6.38 -30.12
N LEU A 234 17.02 6.40 -28.85
CA LEU A 234 16.13 6.29 -27.70
C LEU A 234 15.46 7.63 -27.38
N ASN A 235 14.16 7.59 -27.04
CA ASN A 235 13.46 8.78 -26.57
C ASN A 235 14.03 9.22 -25.21
N ALA A 236 14.62 10.41 -25.15
CA ALA A 236 15.26 10.94 -23.95
C ALA A 236 14.34 10.99 -22.71
N ARG A 237 13.02 11.16 -22.89
CA ARG A 237 12.04 11.14 -21.77
C ARG A 237 11.83 9.74 -21.18
N GLN A 238 12.16 8.70 -21.94
CA GLN A 238 12.04 7.30 -21.52
C GLN A 238 13.34 6.72 -20.97
N VAL A 239 14.48 7.42 -21.13
CA VAL A 239 15.76 6.98 -20.54
C VAL A 239 15.66 7.02 -19.03
N LYS A 240 15.77 5.86 -18.37
CA LYS A 240 15.67 5.69 -16.92
C LYS A 240 17.04 5.61 -16.23
N ILE A 241 18.04 5.07 -16.94
CA ILE A 241 19.44 5.09 -16.49
C ILE A 241 20.25 5.80 -17.56
N PRO A 242 20.70 7.04 -17.32
CA PRO A 242 21.56 7.77 -18.25
C PRO A 242 22.89 7.05 -18.47
N GLY A 243 23.36 7.01 -19.72
CA GLY A 243 24.59 6.32 -20.08
C GLY A 243 25.82 6.85 -19.35
N ILE A 244 25.83 8.11 -18.92
CA ILE A 244 26.93 8.67 -18.11
C ILE A 244 27.17 7.92 -16.79
N LEU A 245 26.18 7.19 -16.29
CA LEU A 245 26.28 6.38 -15.08
C LEU A 245 26.71 4.94 -15.38
N VAL A 246 26.54 4.47 -16.61
CA VAL A 246 26.71 3.07 -17.00
C VAL A 246 28.13 2.80 -17.49
N ASP A 247 28.76 1.77 -16.93
CA ASP A 247 30.10 1.32 -17.31
C ASP A 247 30.04 0.09 -18.22
N CYS A 248 29.15 -0.87 -17.91
CA CYS A 248 28.98 -2.10 -18.69
C CYS A 248 27.51 -2.34 -19.05
N VAL A 249 27.29 -2.76 -20.30
CA VAL A 249 26.01 -3.24 -20.82
C VAL A 249 26.18 -4.69 -21.25
N VAL A 250 25.32 -5.57 -20.74
CA VAL A 250 25.32 -7.00 -21.06
C VAL A 250 24.01 -7.35 -21.76
N VAL A 251 24.08 -7.85 -22.98
CA VAL A 251 22.89 -8.33 -23.69
C VAL A 251 22.50 -9.70 -23.15
N SER A 252 21.27 -9.78 -22.64
CA SER A 252 20.74 -10.94 -21.94
C SER A 252 20.31 -12.04 -22.89
N ARG A 253 20.54 -13.29 -22.48
CA ARG A 253 19.87 -14.44 -23.09
C ARG A 253 18.37 -14.43 -22.72
N PRO A 254 17.45 -14.80 -23.64
CA PRO A 254 16.01 -14.70 -23.41
C PRO A 254 15.51 -15.46 -22.17
N GLU A 255 16.11 -16.61 -21.86
CA GLU A 255 15.75 -17.44 -20.70
C GLU A 255 15.98 -16.74 -19.34
N TYR A 256 16.83 -15.71 -19.30
CA TYR A 256 17.15 -14.92 -18.11
C TYR A 256 16.61 -13.48 -18.16
N HIS A 257 15.74 -13.16 -19.12
CA HIS A 257 15.19 -11.82 -19.31
C HIS A 257 13.66 -11.74 -19.18
N TRP A 258 13.05 -12.63 -18.40
CA TRP A 258 11.60 -12.63 -18.19
C TRP A 258 11.15 -11.36 -17.47
N GLN A 259 10.01 -10.79 -17.87
CA GLN A 259 9.44 -9.57 -17.27
C GLN A 259 9.09 -9.76 -15.77
N THR A 260 8.63 -10.97 -15.41
CA THR A 260 8.43 -11.41 -14.02
C THR A 260 8.96 -12.84 -13.86
N PHE A 261 8.93 -13.42 -12.66
CA PHE A 261 9.25 -14.83 -12.48
C PHE A 261 8.11 -15.80 -12.83
N ALA A 262 6.91 -15.28 -13.12
CA ALA A 262 5.78 -16.07 -13.62
C ALA A 262 5.56 -15.94 -15.13
N GLN A 263 6.01 -14.85 -15.76
CA GLN A 263 5.71 -14.55 -17.16
C GLN A 263 6.94 -14.03 -17.89
N GLN A 264 7.22 -14.61 -19.06
CA GLN A 264 8.29 -14.13 -19.92
C GLN A 264 8.00 -12.70 -20.40
N TYR A 265 6.78 -12.44 -20.86
CA TYR A 265 6.36 -11.10 -21.27
C TYR A 265 4.83 -10.99 -21.30
N ASN A 266 4.31 -9.87 -20.79
CA ASN A 266 2.92 -9.48 -20.84
C ASN A 266 2.81 -7.97 -21.18
N PRO A 267 2.24 -7.61 -22.34
CA PRO A 267 2.15 -6.21 -22.76
C PRO A 267 1.23 -5.36 -21.87
N ALA A 268 0.35 -5.99 -21.06
CA ALA A 268 -0.47 -5.26 -20.11
C ALA A 268 0.35 -4.70 -18.94
N PHE A 269 1.43 -5.38 -18.55
CA PHE A 269 2.34 -4.92 -17.49
C PHE A 269 3.25 -3.78 -17.95
N SER A 270 3.56 -3.70 -19.25
CA SER A 270 4.31 -2.58 -19.84
C SER A 270 3.42 -1.40 -20.26
N SER A 271 2.11 -1.45 -19.93
CA SER A 271 1.13 -0.43 -20.31
C SER A 271 0.97 -0.24 -21.83
N GLU A 272 1.34 -1.24 -22.64
CA GLU A 272 1.14 -1.22 -24.10
C GLU A 272 -0.31 -1.51 -24.48
N VAL A 273 -1.01 -2.28 -23.65
CA VAL A 273 -2.42 -2.63 -23.85
C VAL A 273 -3.20 -2.50 -22.55
N LYS A 274 -4.47 -2.10 -22.65
CA LYS A 274 -5.42 -2.24 -21.55
C LYS A 274 -6.14 -3.58 -21.63
N VAL A 275 -6.28 -4.25 -20.51
CA VAL A 275 -7.06 -5.50 -20.42
C VAL A 275 -8.52 -5.17 -20.08
N PRO A 276 -9.49 -5.85 -20.71
CA PRO A 276 -10.87 -5.75 -20.28
C PRO A 276 -11.00 -6.22 -18.83
N VAL A 277 -11.57 -5.38 -17.98
CA VAL A 277 -11.91 -5.73 -16.60
C VAL A 277 -13.21 -6.54 -16.62
N GLN A 278 -13.14 -7.76 -17.14
CA GLN A 278 -14.24 -8.72 -17.05
C GLN A 278 -14.19 -9.33 -15.64
N SER A 279 -15.37 -9.57 -15.05
CA SER A 279 -15.52 -9.99 -13.65
C SER A 279 -14.58 -11.14 -13.31
N LEU A 280 -13.55 -10.85 -12.50
CA LEU A 280 -12.75 -11.89 -11.84
C LEU A 280 -13.71 -12.88 -11.19
N GLU A 281 -13.37 -14.17 -11.23
CA GLU A 281 -14.16 -15.17 -10.54
C GLU A 281 -14.31 -14.77 -9.06
N ALA A 282 -15.55 -14.77 -8.60
CA ALA A 282 -15.86 -14.47 -7.21
C ALA A 282 -15.11 -15.46 -6.31
N MET A 283 -14.57 -14.95 -5.21
CA MET A 283 -13.96 -15.82 -4.21
C MET A 283 -15.00 -16.83 -3.70
N ALA A 284 -14.57 -18.06 -3.41
CA ALA A 284 -15.40 -19.01 -2.69
C ALA A 284 -15.70 -18.46 -1.28
N MET A 285 -16.86 -18.81 -0.72
CA MET A 285 -17.22 -18.40 0.64
C MET A 285 -16.44 -19.21 1.68
N ASP A 286 -15.26 -18.71 2.04
CA ASP A 286 -14.34 -19.28 3.04
C ASP A 286 -13.90 -18.22 4.06
N GLU A 287 -12.99 -18.56 4.98
CA GLU A 287 -12.47 -17.60 5.96
C GLU A 287 -11.82 -16.38 5.30
N ARG A 288 -11.22 -16.55 4.11
CA ARG A 288 -10.56 -15.44 3.39
C ARG A 288 -11.59 -14.47 2.85
N LYS A 289 -12.67 -14.96 2.24
CA LYS A 289 -13.75 -14.10 1.72
C LYS A 289 -14.45 -13.34 2.84
N ILE A 290 -14.71 -13.97 3.98
CA ILE A 290 -15.32 -13.31 5.16
C ILE A 290 -14.44 -12.14 5.64
N ILE A 291 -13.15 -12.40 5.83
CA ILE A 291 -12.19 -11.38 6.26
C ILE A 291 -12.10 -10.24 5.23
N ALA A 292 -11.99 -10.60 3.95
CA ALA A 292 -11.88 -9.64 2.86
C ALA A 292 -13.13 -8.76 2.73
N ARG A 293 -14.32 -9.34 2.92
CA ARG A 293 -15.59 -8.61 2.93
C ARG A 293 -15.66 -7.61 4.07
N ARG A 294 -15.35 -8.03 5.30
CA ARG A 294 -15.33 -7.11 6.42
C ARG A 294 -14.30 -5.99 6.20
N ALA A 295 -13.11 -6.30 5.70
CA ALA A 295 -12.11 -5.29 5.39
C ALA A 295 -12.50 -4.35 4.24
N ALA A 296 -13.26 -4.83 3.25
CA ALA A 296 -13.75 -4.00 2.14
C ALA A 296 -14.77 -2.93 2.59
N MET A 297 -15.49 -3.17 3.69
CA MET A 297 -16.37 -2.17 4.31
C MET A 297 -15.62 -0.96 4.88
N GLU A 298 -14.29 -1.04 5.04
CA GLU A 298 -13.45 0.08 5.50
C GLU A 298 -12.97 0.99 4.35
N LEU A 299 -13.26 0.62 3.10
CA LEU A 299 -12.88 1.38 1.91
C LEU A 299 -13.85 2.54 1.68
N THR A 300 -13.32 3.71 1.36
CA THR A 300 -14.12 4.91 1.06
C THR A 300 -13.83 5.44 -0.34
N PRO A 301 -14.77 6.15 -0.99
CA PRO A 301 -14.50 6.78 -2.28
C PRO A 301 -13.34 7.78 -2.19
N ASN A 302 -12.61 7.92 -3.29
CA ASN A 302 -11.44 8.76 -3.48
C ASN A 302 -10.26 8.46 -2.53
N SER A 303 -10.30 7.36 -1.78
CA SER A 303 -9.19 6.97 -0.92
C SER A 303 -8.00 6.47 -1.75
N VAL A 304 -6.80 6.81 -1.29
CA VAL A 304 -5.56 6.17 -1.76
C VAL A 304 -5.28 4.96 -0.90
N VAL A 305 -5.33 3.79 -1.52
CA VAL A 305 -5.32 2.49 -0.86
C VAL A 305 -4.04 1.73 -1.17
N ASN A 306 -3.44 1.11 -0.16
CA ASN A 306 -2.42 0.09 -0.37
C ASN A 306 -2.92 -1.27 0.15
N LEU A 307 -2.76 -2.32 -0.65
CA LEU A 307 -3.15 -3.68 -0.30
C LEU A 307 -1.91 -4.56 -0.30
N GLY A 308 -1.60 -5.16 0.86
CA GLY A 308 -0.48 -6.07 1.01
C GLY A 308 -0.70 -7.44 0.35
N ILE A 309 0.36 -8.26 0.34
CA ILE A 309 0.33 -9.60 -0.26
C ILE A 309 -0.43 -10.60 0.61
N GLY A 310 -1.02 -11.62 -0.01
CA GLY A 310 -1.62 -12.75 0.70
C GLY A 310 -3.09 -12.54 1.09
N MET A 311 -3.38 -12.33 2.37
CA MET A 311 -4.78 -12.10 2.80
C MET A 311 -5.38 -10.79 2.27
N PRO A 312 -4.66 -9.65 2.22
CA PRO A 312 -5.22 -8.41 1.69
C PRO A 312 -5.49 -8.44 0.17
N GLU A 313 -4.92 -9.37 -0.60
CA GLU A 313 -5.30 -9.58 -2.02
C GLU A 313 -6.80 -9.89 -2.16
N GLY A 314 -7.39 -10.57 -1.16
CA GLY A 314 -8.83 -10.82 -1.14
C GLY A 314 -9.67 -9.54 -1.09
N VAL A 315 -9.16 -8.47 -0.48
CA VAL A 315 -9.86 -7.17 -0.41
C VAL A 315 -10.01 -6.56 -1.80
N ALA A 316 -8.98 -6.67 -2.66
CA ALA A 316 -9.07 -6.25 -4.05
C ALA A 316 -10.11 -7.06 -4.83
N ASN A 317 -10.14 -8.38 -4.62
CA ASN A 317 -11.10 -9.26 -5.27
C ASN A 317 -12.55 -8.94 -4.86
N VAL A 318 -12.79 -8.70 -3.57
CA VAL A 318 -14.12 -8.29 -3.08
C VAL A 318 -14.47 -6.90 -3.60
N ALA A 319 -13.56 -5.93 -3.56
CA ALA A 319 -13.82 -4.60 -4.13
C ALA A 319 -14.15 -4.67 -5.64
N ASN A 320 -13.58 -5.63 -6.37
CA ASN A 320 -13.94 -5.90 -7.76
C ASN A 320 -15.32 -6.56 -7.89
N GLU A 321 -15.63 -7.56 -7.05
CA GLU A 321 -16.95 -8.22 -6.97
C GLU A 321 -18.06 -7.19 -6.70
N GLU A 322 -17.80 -6.24 -5.78
CA GLU A 322 -18.71 -5.15 -5.40
C GLU A 322 -18.68 -3.97 -6.38
N LYS A 323 -17.80 -3.99 -7.40
CA LYS A 323 -17.65 -2.91 -8.41
C LYS A 323 -17.34 -1.54 -7.82
N ILE A 324 -16.48 -1.49 -6.80
CA ILE A 324 -16.07 -0.25 -6.13
C ILE A 324 -14.61 0.13 -6.40
N LEU A 325 -13.82 -0.70 -7.10
CA LEU A 325 -12.41 -0.41 -7.40
C LEU A 325 -12.22 0.90 -8.18
N ASP A 326 -13.16 1.27 -9.04
CA ASP A 326 -13.15 2.52 -9.81
C ASP A 326 -13.38 3.77 -8.94
N LEU A 327 -13.80 3.59 -7.69
CA LEU A 327 -14.03 4.67 -6.74
C LEU A 327 -12.80 5.02 -5.92
N MET A 328 -11.67 4.32 -6.07
CA MET A 328 -10.47 4.51 -5.26
C MET A 328 -9.20 4.36 -6.10
N THR A 329 -8.07 4.82 -5.56
CA THR A 329 -6.77 4.66 -6.22
C THR A 329 -5.95 3.61 -5.49
N LEU A 330 -5.82 2.43 -6.09
CA LEU A 330 -4.90 1.41 -5.59
C LEU A 330 -3.45 1.80 -5.87
N THR A 331 -2.57 1.52 -4.92
CA THR A 331 -1.13 1.76 -5.05
C THR A 331 -0.33 0.55 -4.58
N ALA A 332 0.80 0.27 -5.22
CA ALA A 332 1.76 -0.73 -4.77
C ALA A 332 3.11 -0.08 -4.47
N GLU A 333 3.79 -0.58 -3.45
CA GLU A 333 5.05 -0.03 -2.94
C GLU A 333 6.22 0.04 -3.95
N PRO A 334 6.32 -0.80 -5.01
CA PRO A 334 7.38 -0.61 -6.00
C PRO A 334 7.16 0.56 -6.97
N GLY A 335 6.01 1.23 -6.93
CA GLY A 335 5.76 2.47 -7.68
C GLY A 335 4.50 2.49 -8.57
N VAL A 336 3.62 1.50 -8.46
CA VAL A 336 2.35 1.44 -9.21
C VAL A 336 1.33 2.39 -8.58
N ILE A 337 0.64 3.16 -9.42
CA ILE A 337 -0.50 4.01 -9.05
C ILE A 337 -1.65 3.73 -10.03
N GLY A 338 -2.82 3.39 -9.47
CA GLY A 338 -4.00 2.96 -10.21
C GLY A 338 -3.86 1.54 -10.78
N GLY A 339 -4.90 1.11 -11.49
CA GLY A 339 -4.94 -0.22 -12.10
C GLY A 339 -5.21 -1.37 -11.13
N ILE A 340 -5.03 -2.60 -11.61
CA ILE A 340 -5.32 -3.83 -10.87
C ILE A 340 -4.00 -4.57 -10.59
N PRO A 341 -3.61 -4.75 -9.32
CA PRO A 341 -2.37 -5.43 -8.97
C PRO A 341 -2.42 -6.92 -9.32
N ALA A 342 -1.27 -7.46 -9.73
CA ALA A 342 -1.09 -8.89 -9.92
C ALA A 342 -0.60 -9.57 -8.63
N GLY A 343 -0.96 -10.85 -8.44
CA GLY A 343 -0.53 -11.67 -7.30
C GLY A 343 0.60 -12.65 -7.62
N GLY A 344 1.03 -13.41 -6.61
CA GLY A 344 2.02 -14.49 -6.77
C GLY A 344 3.39 -14.01 -7.28
N LEU A 345 4.00 -14.75 -8.22
CA LEU A 345 5.30 -14.37 -8.81
C LEU A 345 5.20 -13.20 -9.83
N ASN A 346 4.00 -12.66 -10.06
CA ASN A 346 3.78 -11.39 -10.74
C ASN A 346 3.63 -10.21 -9.76
N PHE A 347 3.67 -10.46 -8.44
CA PHE A 347 3.45 -9.43 -7.44
C PHE A 347 4.37 -8.22 -7.63
N GLY A 348 3.77 -7.04 -7.44
CA GLY A 348 4.37 -5.74 -7.74
C GLY A 348 4.01 -5.20 -9.13
N ALA A 349 3.71 -6.05 -10.12
CA ALA A 349 3.15 -5.61 -11.39
C ALA A 349 1.66 -5.31 -11.27
N ALA A 350 1.14 -4.53 -12.21
CA ALA A 350 -0.29 -4.26 -12.35
C ALA A 350 -0.67 -4.11 -13.82
N VAL A 351 -1.95 -4.30 -14.11
CA VAL A 351 -2.55 -4.03 -15.41
C VAL A 351 -3.40 -2.77 -15.34
N ASN A 352 -3.57 -2.08 -16.46
CA ASN A 352 -4.35 -0.83 -16.54
C ASN A 352 -3.86 0.28 -15.58
N THR A 353 -2.57 0.26 -15.24
CA THR A 353 -1.91 1.25 -14.39
C THR A 353 -2.10 2.66 -14.95
N GLU A 354 -2.36 3.64 -14.07
CA GLU A 354 -2.54 5.04 -14.46
C GLU A 354 -1.23 5.80 -14.46
N ALA A 355 -0.36 5.51 -13.48
CA ALA A 355 0.98 6.07 -13.40
C ALA A 355 1.97 5.06 -12.80
N LEU A 356 3.21 5.17 -13.25
CA LEU A 356 4.33 4.41 -12.73
C LEU A 356 5.44 5.38 -12.31
N ILE A 357 5.77 5.37 -11.03
CA ILE A 357 6.87 6.16 -10.47
C ILE A 357 7.98 5.25 -9.94
N ASN A 358 9.13 5.84 -9.60
CA ASN A 358 10.23 5.08 -9.04
C ASN A 358 9.94 4.74 -7.55
N GLN A 359 10.50 3.62 -7.09
CA GLN A 359 10.24 3.12 -5.73
C GLN A 359 10.63 4.12 -4.62
N PRO A 360 11.78 4.83 -4.68
CA PRO A 360 12.11 5.82 -3.67
C PRO A 360 11.07 6.95 -3.54
N SER A 361 10.52 7.45 -4.65
CA SER A 361 9.47 8.48 -4.64
C SER A 361 8.12 7.93 -4.15
N GLN A 362 7.82 6.66 -4.43
CA GLN A 362 6.64 6.02 -3.85
C GLN A 362 6.73 5.93 -2.32
N PHE A 363 7.91 5.62 -1.79
CA PHE A 363 8.14 5.65 -0.35
C PHE A 363 8.21 7.06 0.23
N ASP A 364 8.62 8.09 -0.52
CA ASP A 364 8.44 9.48 -0.06
C ASP A 364 6.95 9.77 0.18
N PHE A 365 6.08 9.32 -0.73
CA PHE A 365 4.63 9.48 -0.62
C PHE A 365 4.05 8.67 0.57
N TYR A 366 4.45 7.40 0.74
CA TYR A 366 3.98 6.59 1.85
C TYR A 366 4.47 7.09 3.20
N ASP A 367 5.77 7.36 3.34
CA ASP A 367 6.38 7.80 4.59
C ASP A 367 5.90 9.21 4.99
N GLY A 368 5.47 10.02 4.01
CA GLY A 368 4.82 11.32 4.22
C GLY A 368 3.35 11.24 4.63
N GLY A 369 2.77 10.04 4.75
CA GLY A 369 1.37 9.84 5.15
C GLY A 369 0.36 10.00 4.02
N GLY A 370 0.78 9.76 2.77
CA GLY A 370 -0.07 9.87 1.58
C GLY A 370 -1.17 8.80 1.46
N LEU A 371 -1.05 7.68 2.18
CA LEU A 371 -2.04 6.62 2.19
C LEU A 371 -3.19 6.94 3.14
N ASP A 372 -4.42 6.92 2.64
CA ASP A 372 -5.61 7.05 3.48
C ASP A 372 -5.87 5.75 4.25
N ILE A 373 -5.73 4.61 3.58
CA ILE A 373 -5.94 3.29 4.18
C ILE A 373 -4.93 2.28 3.64
N ALA A 374 -4.44 1.41 4.52
CA ALA A 374 -3.66 0.24 4.14
C ALA A 374 -4.28 -1.04 4.73
N ALA A 375 -4.49 -2.06 3.91
CA ALA A 375 -4.87 -3.39 4.37
C ALA A 375 -3.65 -4.33 4.32
N LEU A 376 -3.23 -4.85 5.47
CA LEU A 376 -1.98 -5.61 5.63
C LEU A 376 -2.21 -6.93 6.36
N GLY A 377 -1.33 -7.92 6.16
CA GLY A 377 -1.48 -9.24 6.76
C GLY A 377 -1.31 -9.24 8.29
N LEU A 378 -2.17 -10.00 8.98
CA LEU A 378 -2.10 -10.29 10.41
C LEU A 378 -1.51 -11.69 10.61
N ALA A 379 -0.26 -11.78 11.07
CA ALA A 379 0.40 -13.06 11.36
C ALA A 379 0.44 -13.39 12.85
N GLN A 380 0.98 -12.52 13.70
CA GLN A 380 0.85 -12.60 15.16
C GLN A 380 0.59 -11.20 15.73
N SER A 381 -0.27 -11.10 16.73
CA SER A 381 -0.55 -9.89 17.51
C SER A 381 -0.29 -10.14 18.99
N ASP A 382 0.00 -9.09 19.77
CA ASP A 382 0.09 -9.18 21.22
C ASP A 382 -0.87 -8.24 21.98
N ARG A 383 -0.83 -8.35 23.32
CA ARG A 383 -1.65 -7.56 24.26
C ARG A 383 -1.51 -6.04 24.12
N PHE A 384 -0.43 -5.56 23.49
CA PHE A 384 -0.20 -4.14 23.27
C PHE A 384 -0.63 -3.69 21.87
N GLY A 385 -1.20 -4.59 21.07
CA GLY A 385 -1.54 -4.37 19.67
C GLY A 385 -0.33 -4.38 18.74
N ASN A 386 0.82 -4.89 19.17
CA ASN A 386 1.97 -5.03 18.28
C ASN A 386 1.71 -6.15 17.28
N LEU A 387 2.22 -6.01 16.05
CA LEU A 387 2.25 -7.12 15.10
C LEU A 387 3.66 -7.63 14.83
N ASN A 388 3.77 -8.94 14.67
CA ASN A 388 4.91 -9.61 14.08
C ASN A 388 4.53 -10.25 12.75
N VAL A 389 5.20 -9.83 11.68
CA VAL A 389 5.09 -10.42 10.34
C VAL A 389 6.43 -10.88 9.78
N SER A 390 7.53 -10.65 10.51
CA SER A 390 8.88 -10.64 9.93
C SER A 390 9.74 -11.82 10.38
N LYS A 391 9.51 -12.42 11.54
CA LYS A 391 10.29 -13.59 12.01
C LYS A 391 9.41 -14.53 12.84
N PHE A 392 9.51 -15.83 12.55
CA PHE A 392 8.76 -16.90 13.23
C PHE A 392 9.71 -18.03 13.61
N GLY A 393 10.35 -17.93 14.77
CA GLY A 393 11.43 -18.83 15.19
C GLY A 393 12.57 -18.85 14.16
N THR A 394 12.72 -19.96 13.43
CA THR A 394 13.74 -20.12 12.37
C THR A 394 13.33 -19.59 11.01
N ARG A 395 12.05 -19.24 10.80
CA ARG A 395 11.57 -18.69 9.52
C ARG A 395 11.73 -17.17 9.51
N LEU A 396 12.45 -16.64 8.53
CA LEU A 396 12.69 -15.20 8.37
C LEU A 396 11.99 -14.65 7.13
N ALA A 397 10.84 -14.00 7.32
CA ALA A 397 10.15 -13.32 6.22
C ALA A 397 10.77 -11.94 5.93
N GLY A 398 11.16 -11.22 6.97
CA GLY A 398 11.58 -9.82 6.91
C GLY A 398 10.40 -8.85 6.84
N ALA A 399 10.68 -7.56 6.99
CA ALA A 399 9.68 -6.50 7.09
C ALA A 399 9.11 -6.03 5.74
N GLY A 400 9.89 -6.08 4.66
CA GLY A 400 9.54 -5.45 3.38
C GLY A 400 9.13 -3.99 3.57
N GLY A 401 8.11 -3.56 2.82
CA GLY A 401 7.47 -2.25 3.00
C GLY A 401 6.54 -2.15 4.21
N PHE A 402 6.32 -3.23 4.98
CA PHE A 402 5.28 -3.27 6.03
C PHE A 402 5.45 -2.16 7.07
N ILE A 403 6.68 -1.90 7.53
CA ILE A 403 6.94 -0.85 8.54
C ILE A 403 6.64 0.54 7.95
N ASN A 404 7.12 0.82 6.73
CA ASN A 404 6.86 2.07 6.02
C ASN A 404 5.35 2.36 5.91
N ILE A 405 4.59 1.35 5.46
CA ILE A 405 3.16 1.47 5.18
C ILE A 405 2.36 1.55 6.50
N SER A 406 2.53 0.58 7.39
CA SER A 406 1.73 0.48 8.62
C SER A 406 1.96 1.63 9.60
N GLN A 407 3.13 2.27 9.62
CA GLN A 407 3.39 3.38 10.54
C GLN A 407 2.89 4.74 10.04
N ASN A 408 2.63 4.88 8.74
CA ASN A 408 2.37 6.18 8.12
C ASN A 408 1.03 6.29 7.40
N ALA A 409 0.36 5.18 7.04
CA ALA A 409 -1.02 5.25 6.56
C ALA A 409 -1.94 5.85 7.64
N LYS A 410 -2.93 6.67 7.24
CA LYS A 410 -3.85 7.31 8.20
C LYS A 410 -4.67 6.27 8.97
N LYS A 411 -5.15 5.24 8.26
CA LYS A 411 -5.83 4.06 8.80
C LYS A 411 -5.13 2.78 8.37
N VAL A 412 -5.05 1.81 9.26
CA VAL A 412 -4.49 0.49 8.96
C VAL A 412 -5.45 -0.62 9.38
N VAL A 413 -5.69 -1.55 8.47
CA VAL A 413 -6.55 -2.70 8.67
C VAL A 413 -5.72 -3.96 8.55
N PHE A 414 -5.48 -4.63 9.68
CA PHE A 414 -4.77 -5.88 9.71
C PHE A 414 -5.74 -7.04 9.50
N VAL A 415 -5.50 -7.85 8.47
CA VAL A 415 -6.39 -8.94 8.06
C VAL A 415 -5.71 -10.30 8.17
N GLY A 416 -6.37 -11.24 8.83
CA GLY A 416 -5.91 -12.62 8.87
C GLY A 416 -6.73 -13.47 9.81
N THR A 417 -6.62 -14.79 9.67
CA THR A 417 -7.37 -15.72 10.52
C THR A 417 -7.06 -15.53 12.00
N PHE A 418 -7.99 -15.92 12.88
CA PHE A 418 -7.79 -15.79 14.33
C PHE A 418 -6.74 -16.77 14.87
N THR A 419 -6.79 -18.02 14.39
CA THR A 419 -5.79 -19.07 14.67
C THR A 419 -5.12 -19.54 13.36
N ALA A 420 -4.01 -20.27 13.47
CA ALA A 420 -3.27 -20.82 12.33
C ALA A 420 -3.10 -22.35 12.45
N GLY A 421 -2.74 -23.01 11.34
CA GLY A 421 -2.38 -24.42 11.34
C GLY A 421 -3.55 -25.40 11.19
N GLY A 422 -4.50 -25.09 10.29
CA GLY A 422 -5.60 -25.99 9.94
C GLY A 422 -7.00 -25.53 10.39
N LEU A 423 -7.17 -24.24 10.71
CA LEU A 423 -8.49 -23.66 10.91
C LEU A 423 -9.36 -23.93 9.66
N SER A 424 -10.58 -24.40 9.88
CA SER A 424 -11.59 -24.57 8.85
C SER A 424 -12.94 -24.11 9.38
N VAL A 425 -13.61 -23.28 8.60
CA VAL A 425 -14.92 -22.71 8.92
C VAL A 425 -15.92 -23.03 7.83
N ALA A 426 -17.20 -22.93 8.17
CA ALA A 426 -18.28 -22.91 7.20
C ALA A 426 -19.29 -21.83 7.62
N VAL A 427 -20.01 -21.32 6.63
CA VAL A 427 -21.16 -20.46 6.89
C VAL A 427 -22.43 -21.30 6.75
N LYS A 428 -23.29 -21.25 7.76
CA LYS A 428 -24.59 -21.92 7.74
C LYS A 428 -25.63 -20.99 8.35
N ASP A 429 -26.75 -20.80 7.66
CA ASP A 429 -27.84 -19.93 8.10
C ASP A 429 -27.35 -18.49 8.39
N ASN A 430 -26.47 -17.97 7.53
CA ASN A 430 -25.77 -16.67 7.68
C ASN A 430 -24.96 -16.50 8.99
N ALA A 431 -24.63 -17.61 9.65
CA ALA A 431 -23.78 -17.64 10.85
C ALA A 431 -22.49 -18.43 10.59
N LEU A 432 -21.41 -17.98 11.22
CA LEU A 432 -20.12 -18.66 11.18
C LEU A 432 -20.14 -19.89 12.07
N LYS A 433 -19.58 -21.00 11.55
CA LYS A 433 -19.33 -22.21 12.31
C LYS A 433 -17.87 -22.63 12.15
N ILE A 434 -17.17 -22.77 13.27
CA ILE A 434 -15.84 -23.37 13.31
C ILE A 434 -16.00 -24.89 13.20
N LEU A 435 -15.50 -25.48 12.11
CA LEU A 435 -15.53 -26.92 11.88
C LEU A 435 -14.32 -27.59 12.52
N THR A 436 -13.14 -27.00 12.33
CA THR A 436 -11.86 -27.45 12.91
C THR A 436 -11.11 -26.22 13.37
N GLU A 437 -10.64 -26.22 14.62
CA GLU A 437 -9.86 -25.12 15.17
C GLU A 437 -8.38 -25.20 14.75
N GLY A 438 -7.74 -24.04 14.60
CA GLY A 438 -6.31 -23.94 14.32
C GLY A 438 -5.43 -24.38 15.49
N LYS A 439 -4.29 -25.00 15.16
CA LYS A 439 -3.32 -25.53 16.13
C LYS A 439 -2.52 -24.46 16.87
N PHE A 440 -2.35 -23.29 16.26
CA PHE A 440 -1.49 -22.23 16.76
C PHE A 440 -2.28 -20.95 17.04
N ARG A 441 -2.13 -20.41 18.25
CA ARG A 441 -2.65 -19.09 18.62
C ARG A 441 -1.86 -18.01 17.89
N LYS A 442 -2.55 -16.95 17.48
CA LYS A 442 -1.92 -15.77 16.85
C LYS A 442 -1.98 -14.53 17.74
N PHE A 443 -2.85 -14.52 18.75
CA PHE A 443 -2.97 -13.47 19.75
C PHE A 443 -2.24 -13.89 21.03
N LEU A 444 -0.97 -13.49 21.11
CA LEU A 444 0.01 -13.92 22.11
C LEU A 444 0.12 -12.90 23.25
N ASP A 445 0.72 -13.25 24.39
CA ASP A 445 1.00 -12.25 25.44
C ASP A 445 2.05 -11.25 24.95
N GLN A 446 3.07 -11.71 24.22
CA GLN A 446 4.08 -10.88 23.58
C GLN A 446 4.58 -11.51 22.29
N VAL A 447 4.75 -10.71 21.23
CA VAL A 447 5.37 -11.20 19.99
C VAL A 447 6.90 -11.22 20.09
N GLU A 448 7.54 -12.17 19.41
CA GLU A 448 9.02 -12.26 19.38
C GLU A 448 9.68 -11.09 18.64
N HIS A 449 8.97 -10.49 17.67
CA HIS A 449 9.51 -9.47 16.79
C HIS A 449 8.49 -8.39 16.48
N VAL A 450 8.59 -7.24 17.14
CA VAL A 450 7.69 -6.10 16.91
C VAL A 450 7.98 -5.50 15.55
N THR A 451 7.15 -5.79 14.55
CA THR A 451 7.22 -5.19 13.21
C THR A 451 6.33 -3.96 13.12
N PHE A 452 5.21 -3.95 13.82
CA PHE A 452 4.37 -2.77 14.05
C PHE A 452 4.17 -2.61 15.56
N SER A 453 4.22 -1.35 16.04
CA SER A 453 4.08 -1.02 17.46
C SER A 453 2.72 -0.41 17.74
N GLY A 454 1.86 -1.15 18.44
CA GLY A 454 0.52 -0.66 18.81
C GLY A 454 0.60 0.55 19.74
N LYS A 455 1.56 0.57 20.68
CA LYS A 455 1.79 1.73 21.54
C LYS A 455 2.14 3.00 20.75
N TYR A 456 2.98 2.87 19.73
CA TYR A 456 3.37 3.99 18.89
C TYR A 456 2.18 4.52 18.06
N ALA A 457 1.40 3.62 17.47
CA ALA A 457 0.17 3.96 16.73
C ALA A 457 -0.88 4.64 17.62
N ALA A 458 -1.13 4.09 18.82
CA ALA A 458 -2.05 4.68 19.80
C ALA A 458 -1.61 6.09 20.26
N LYS A 459 -0.29 6.30 20.44
CA LYS A 459 0.27 7.63 20.75
C LYS A 459 0.01 8.63 19.62
N LYS A 460 0.13 8.18 18.36
CA LYS A 460 -0.19 8.97 17.16
C LYS A 460 -1.69 9.11 16.90
N ARG A 461 -2.55 8.41 17.65
CA ARG A 461 -4.01 8.33 17.39
C ARG A 461 -4.32 7.83 15.98
N GLN A 462 -3.49 6.91 15.49
CA GLN A 462 -3.73 6.22 14.23
C GLN A 462 -4.92 5.26 14.41
N GLU A 463 -5.79 5.20 13.41
CA GLU A 463 -6.91 4.25 13.42
C GLU A 463 -6.41 2.87 12.98
N VAL A 464 -6.63 1.86 13.82
CA VAL A 464 -6.09 0.51 13.59
C VAL A 464 -7.13 -0.55 13.92
N LEU A 465 -7.43 -1.40 12.95
CA LEU A 465 -8.33 -2.54 13.10
C LEU A 465 -7.59 -3.86 12.91
N TYR A 466 -8.04 -4.89 13.62
CA TYR A 466 -7.57 -6.27 13.47
C TYR A 466 -8.79 -7.14 13.15
N ILE A 467 -8.92 -7.49 11.87
CA ILE A 467 -10.08 -8.20 11.33
C ILE A 467 -9.71 -9.67 11.13
N THR A 468 -10.50 -10.54 11.75
CA THR A 468 -10.44 -11.99 11.60
C THR A 468 -11.76 -12.52 11.06
N GLU A 469 -11.84 -13.83 10.82
CA GLU A 469 -13.09 -14.46 10.39
C GLU A 469 -14.18 -14.41 11.46
N ARG A 470 -13.80 -14.34 12.74
CA ARG A 470 -14.71 -14.51 13.89
C ARG A 470 -14.97 -13.26 14.72
N CYS A 471 -14.10 -12.26 14.63
CA CYS A 471 -14.22 -11.02 15.38
C CYS A 471 -13.34 -9.89 14.81
N VAL A 472 -13.65 -8.66 15.25
CA VAL A 472 -12.88 -7.45 14.94
C VAL A 472 -12.41 -6.81 16.24
N PHE A 473 -11.13 -6.44 16.29
CA PHE A 473 -10.59 -5.59 17.35
C PHE A 473 -10.25 -4.19 16.84
N SER A 474 -10.43 -3.18 17.68
CA SER A 474 -9.93 -1.82 17.47
C SER A 474 -8.80 -1.51 18.45
N LEU A 475 -7.75 -0.82 17.98
CA LEU A 475 -6.68 -0.37 18.87
C LEU A 475 -7.09 0.91 19.60
N THR A 476 -7.12 0.86 20.92
CA THR A 476 -7.34 2.02 21.78
C THR A 476 -6.11 2.34 22.62
N ARG A 477 -6.15 3.46 23.35
CA ARG A 477 -5.11 3.77 24.35
C ARG A 477 -5.05 2.76 25.49
N ASN A 478 -6.13 2.03 25.74
CA ASN A 478 -6.24 1.03 26.81
C ASN A 478 -5.85 -0.39 26.33
N GLY A 479 -5.60 -0.57 25.03
CA GLY A 479 -5.30 -1.86 24.42
C GLY A 479 -6.27 -2.21 23.28
N MET A 480 -6.22 -3.46 22.84
CA MET A 480 -7.12 -3.98 21.81
C MET A 480 -8.52 -4.18 22.39
N GLU A 481 -9.50 -3.47 21.85
CA GLU A 481 -10.92 -3.58 22.20
C GLU A 481 -11.64 -4.52 21.25
N LEU A 482 -12.38 -5.50 21.77
CA LEU A 482 -13.26 -6.36 20.99
C LEU A 482 -14.53 -5.58 20.64
N ILE A 483 -14.65 -5.16 19.38
CA ILE A 483 -15.76 -4.29 18.93
C ILE A 483 -16.84 -5.04 18.15
N GLU A 484 -16.48 -6.14 17.47
CA GLU A 484 -17.45 -6.95 16.71
C GLU A 484 -17.19 -8.44 16.87
N VAL A 485 -18.26 -9.24 16.87
CA VAL A 485 -18.23 -10.71 16.93
C VAL A 485 -19.11 -11.29 15.82
N ALA A 486 -18.60 -12.30 15.12
CA ALA A 486 -19.36 -12.95 14.05
C ALA A 486 -20.61 -13.67 14.60
N PRO A 487 -21.75 -13.66 13.88
CA PRO A 487 -22.91 -14.46 14.24
C PRO A 487 -22.51 -15.93 14.38
N GLY A 488 -22.95 -16.58 15.48
CA GLY A 488 -22.64 -17.99 15.76
C GLY A 488 -21.37 -18.25 16.58
N ILE A 489 -20.62 -17.20 16.95
CA ILE A 489 -19.39 -17.29 17.73
C ILE A 489 -19.63 -16.95 19.19
N ASP A 490 -19.15 -17.80 20.10
CA ASP A 490 -19.19 -17.56 21.55
C ASP A 490 -17.90 -16.87 22.03
N ILE A 491 -18.03 -15.75 22.75
CA ILE A 491 -16.88 -14.95 23.21
C ILE A 491 -15.94 -15.75 24.11
N GLN A 492 -16.47 -16.53 25.06
CA GLN A 492 -15.64 -17.24 26.02
C GLN A 492 -14.90 -18.41 25.37
N LYS A 493 -15.65 -19.23 24.64
CA LYS A 493 -15.19 -20.48 24.06
C LYS A 493 -14.38 -20.27 22.79
N ASP A 494 -14.85 -19.43 21.87
CA ASP A 494 -14.31 -19.36 20.52
C ASP A 494 -13.36 -18.15 20.34
N ILE A 495 -13.32 -17.20 21.28
CA ILE A 495 -12.37 -16.05 21.27
C ILE A 495 -11.40 -16.14 22.45
N LEU A 496 -11.87 -15.94 23.69
CA LEU A 496 -11.00 -15.78 24.86
C LEU A 496 -10.16 -17.03 25.17
N ALA A 497 -10.71 -18.23 24.99
CA ALA A 497 -9.97 -19.49 25.18
C ALA A 497 -8.80 -19.67 24.18
N HIS A 498 -8.76 -18.88 23.12
CA HIS A 498 -7.77 -18.96 22.03
C HIS A 498 -6.80 -17.76 22.01
N MET A 499 -6.83 -16.92 23.04
CA MET A 499 -5.88 -15.82 23.26
C MET A 499 -5.01 -16.08 24.49
N ASP A 500 -3.81 -15.52 24.50
CA ASP A 500 -2.93 -15.53 25.68
C ASP A 500 -3.14 -14.31 26.59
N PHE A 501 -4.07 -13.42 26.24
CA PHE A 501 -4.45 -12.25 27.02
C PHE A 501 -5.95 -11.95 26.86
N THR A 502 -6.51 -11.19 27.80
CA THR A 502 -7.89 -10.71 27.70
C THR A 502 -7.91 -9.34 27.01
N PRO A 503 -8.65 -9.17 25.89
CA PRO A 503 -8.83 -7.87 25.26
C PRO A 503 -9.69 -6.95 26.13
N VAL A 504 -9.69 -5.67 25.81
CA VAL A 504 -10.64 -4.71 26.36
C VAL A 504 -12.04 -5.07 25.85
N ILE A 505 -13.03 -5.15 26.74
CA ILE A 505 -14.44 -5.39 26.41
C ILE A 505 -15.25 -4.31 27.11
N ILE A 506 -15.84 -3.40 26.34
CA ILE A 506 -16.68 -2.31 26.84
C ILE A 506 -18.11 -2.57 26.37
N GLY A 507 -18.98 -2.95 27.30
CA GLY A 507 -20.34 -3.35 26.95
C GLY A 507 -20.38 -4.66 26.15
N GLU A 508 -21.47 -4.84 25.39
CA GLU A 508 -21.65 -5.98 24.51
C GLU A 508 -21.09 -5.63 23.11
N PRO A 509 -20.13 -6.40 22.56
CA PRO A 509 -19.63 -6.18 21.22
C PRO A 509 -20.74 -6.29 20.18
N ALA A 510 -20.68 -5.50 19.11
CA ALA A 510 -21.65 -5.57 18.03
C ALA A 510 -21.57 -6.93 17.31
N VAL A 511 -22.67 -7.35 16.71
CA VAL A 511 -22.65 -8.49 15.78
C VAL A 511 -22.11 -7.99 14.44
N MET A 512 -21.17 -8.72 13.83
CA MET A 512 -20.66 -8.40 12.49
C MET A 512 -21.81 -8.38 11.47
N ASP A 513 -21.73 -7.49 10.48
CA ASP A 513 -22.77 -7.32 9.45
C ASP A 513 -23.14 -8.65 8.79
N ALA A 514 -24.42 -9.01 8.81
CA ALA A 514 -24.93 -10.28 8.30
C ALA A 514 -24.65 -10.48 6.80
N ARG A 515 -24.51 -9.40 6.02
CA ARG A 515 -24.21 -9.45 4.58
C ARG A 515 -22.84 -10.07 4.30
N ILE A 516 -21.89 -9.98 5.24
CA ILE A 516 -20.57 -10.61 5.14
C ILE A 516 -20.72 -12.12 4.92
N PHE A 517 -21.71 -12.73 5.55
CA PHE A 517 -21.95 -14.19 5.60
C PHE A 517 -22.96 -14.69 4.56
N ALA A 518 -23.48 -13.83 3.67
CA ALA A 518 -24.43 -14.23 2.63
C ALA A 518 -23.73 -14.55 1.30
N ASP A 519 -24.16 -15.53 0.50
CA ASP A 519 -23.49 -15.84 -0.78
C ASP A 519 -23.56 -14.70 -1.81
N SER A 520 -24.56 -13.82 -1.71
CA SER A 520 -24.71 -12.65 -2.59
C SER A 520 -23.68 -11.55 -2.30
N PRO A 521 -23.41 -10.64 -3.27
CA PRO A 521 -22.71 -9.38 -2.99
C PRO A 521 -23.38 -8.58 -1.86
N MET A 522 -22.59 -7.76 -1.17
CA MET A 522 -23.03 -6.97 -0.01
C MET A 522 -23.73 -5.66 -0.40
N GLY A 523 -23.54 -5.19 -1.63
CA GLY A 523 -24.08 -3.91 -2.10
C GLY A 523 -23.25 -2.72 -1.65
N LEU A 524 -21.92 -2.88 -1.56
CA LEU A 524 -21.06 -1.80 -1.07
C LEU A 524 -21.07 -0.58 -1.99
N LYS A 525 -21.28 -0.77 -3.30
CA LYS A 525 -21.33 0.35 -4.23
C LYS A 525 -22.49 1.29 -3.90
N GLU A 526 -23.65 0.73 -3.57
CA GLU A 526 -24.81 1.49 -3.12
C GLU A 526 -24.51 2.19 -1.80
N ASP A 527 -23.93 1.50 -0.81
CA ASP A 527 -23.56 2.11 0.49
C ASP A 527 -22.60 3.30 0.32
N LEU A 528 -21.62 3.20 -0.59
CA LEU A 528 -20.60 4.22 -0.79
C LEU A 528 -21.07 5.39 -1.67
N LEU A 529 -21.99 5.15 -2.61
CA LEU A 529 -22.53 6.18 -3.50
C LEU A 529 -23.78 6.86 -2.91
N VAL A 530 -24.51 6.16 -2.05
CA VAL A 530 -25.71 6.67 -1.38
C VAL A 530 -25.34 7.08 0.04
N ARG A 531 -24.92 8.34 0.23
CA ARG A 531 -24.88 8.90 1.59
C ARG A 531 -26.29 8.80 2.19
N PRO A 532 -26.49 8.10 3.33
CA PRO A 532 -27.80 7.93 3.93
C PRO A 532 -28.47 9.27 4.14
N LEU A 533 -29.78 9.34 3.86
CA LEU A 533 -30.52 10.59 3.92
C LEU A 533 -30.34 11.28 5.28
N THR A 534 -30.35 10.53 6.39
CA THR A 534 -30.15 11.05 7.75
C THR A 534 -28.80 11.73 7.99
N GLU A 535 -27.73 11.35 7.29
CA GLU A 535 -26.38 11.91 7.43
C GLU A 535 -26.16 13.16 6.58
N ARG A 536 -27.14 13.53 5.75
CA ARG A 536 -27.11 14.72 4.89
C ARG A 536 -27.54 15.99 5.63
N PHE A 537 -27.90 15.88 6.90
CA PHE A 537 -28.39 17.00 7.70
C PHE A 537 -27.46 17.27 8.88
N SER A 538 -27.01 18.50 9.05
CA SER A 538 -26.24 18.94 10.22
C SER A 538 -26.73 20.29 10.75
N TYR A 539 -26.62 20.50 12.05
CA TYR A 539 -26.98 21.75 12.71
C TYR A 539 -25.77 22.30 13.47
N ASP A 540 -25.37 23.52 13.12
CA ASP A 540 -24.39 24.31 13.86
C ASP A 540 -25.13 25.20 14.87
N ALA A 541 -24.95 24.90 16.15
CA ALA A 541 -25.61 25.63 17.23
C ALA A 541 -24.99 27.01 17.51
N GLU A 542 -23.71 27.22 17.19
CA GLU A 542 -23.01 28.48 17.43
C GLU A 542 -23.48 29.54 16.43
N GLU A 543 -23.56 29.15 15.16
CA GLU A 543 -23.95 30.04 14.06
C GLU A 543 -25.47 30.01 13.76
N ASN A 544 -26.22 29.11 14.41
CA ASN A 544 -27.64 28.86 14.16
C ASN A 544 -27.95 28.48 12.70
N ILE A 545 -27.05 27.70 12.08
CA ILE A 545 -27.13 27.28 10.67
C ILE A 545 -27.46 25.79 10.59
N PHE A 546 -28.49 25.45 9.81
CA PHE A 546 -28.82 24.09 9.42
C PHE A 546 -28.35 23.82 7.99
N PHE A 547 -27.49 22.82 7.82
CA PHE A 547 -26.95 22.44 6.52
C PHE A 547 -27.63 21.18 6.01
N ILE A 548 -28.05 21.20 4.75
CA ILE A 548 -28.67 20.09 4.04
C ILE A 548 -27.84 19.78 2.81
N ASP A 549 -27.31 18.56 2.73
CA ASP A 549 -26.40 18.12 1.69
C ASP A 549 -27.03 17.10 0.74
N PHE A 550 -27.75 17.57 -0.27
CA PHE A 550 -28.34 16.70 -1.29
C PHE A 550 -27.39 16.40 -2.45
N GLU A 551 -26.08 16.53 -2.26
CA GLU A 551 -25.14 16.21 -3.33
C GLU A 551 -25.29 14.76 -3.82
N GLY A 552 -25.56 14.59 -5.11
CA GLY A 552 -25.79 13.29 -5.73
C GLY A 552 -27.03 12.54 -5.22
N PHE A 553 -27.90 13.18 -4.43
CA PHE A 553 -29.14 12.56 -3.94
C PHE A 553 -30.22 12.58 -5.02
N GLU A 554 -31.05 11.53 -5.06
CA GLU A 554 -32.09 11.36 -6.07
C GLU A 554 -33.44 11.09 -5.40
N VAL A 555 -34.41 11.98 -5.61
CA VAL A 555 -35.79 11.82 -5.14
C VAL A 555 -36.57 11.02 -6.19
N LYS A 556 -36.88 9.76 -5.86
CA LYS A 556 -37.49 8.75 -6.77
C LYS A 556 -38.91 8.40 -6.39
N SER A 557 -39.32 8.71 -5.17
CA SER A 557 -40.62 8.33 -4.62
C SER A 557 -41.20 9.41 -3.71
N HIS A 558 -42.51 9.33 -3.47
CA HIS A 558 -43.16 10.19 -2.46
C HIS A 558 -42.60 9.92 -1.05
N GLN A 559 -42.15 8.69 -0.78
CA GLN A 559 -41.55 8.34 0.51
C GLN A 559 -40.27 9.14 0.77
N ASP A 560 -39.44 9.36 -0.26
CA ASP A 560 -38.22 10.19 -0.12
C ASP A 560 -38.56 11.62 0.34
N ILE A 561 -39.67 12.19 -0.14
CA ILE A 561 -40.14 13.53 0.24
C ILE A 561 -40.59 13.54 1.71
N VAL A 562 -41.37 12.53 2.10
CA VAL A 562 -41.84 12.35 3.49
C VAL A 562 -40.65 12.16 4.44
N ASP A 563 -39.65 11.39 4.05
CA ASP A 563 -38.46 11.14 4.86
C ASP A 563 -37.63 12.41 5.04
N ILE A 564 -37.47 13.23 3.99
CA ILE A 564 -36.84 14.56 4.08
C ILE A 564 -37.59 15.43 5.10
N GLU A 565 -38.92 15.53 4.97
CA GLU A 565 -39.74 16.36 5.86
C GLU A 565 -39.63 15.90 7.31
N SER A 566 -39.71 14.58 7.55
CA SER A 566 -39.63 14.01 8.90
C SER A 566 -38.27 14.32 9.52
N ILE A 567 -37.17 14.08 8.81
CA ILE A 567 -35.83 14.29 9.36
C ILE A 567 -35.59 15.75 9.72
N VAL A 568 -36.02 16.68 8.86
CA VAL A 568 -35.91 18.13 9.15
C VAL A 568 -36.77 18.49 10.35
N SER A 569 -38.02 18.00 10.39
CA SER A 569 -38.95 18.25 11.50
C SER A 569 -38.42 17.73 12.83
N ASP A 570 -37.90 16.50 12.85
CA ASP A 570 -37.40 15.84 14.06
C ASP A 570 -36.14 16.52 14.60
N ARG A 571 -35.28 17.05 13.72
CA ARG A 571 -34.08 17.79 14.11
C ARG A 571 -34.37 19.21 14.59
N LEU A 572 -35.30 19.92 13.94
CA LEU A 572 -35.50 21.34 14.19
C LEU A 572 -36.61 21.66 15.19
N ARG A 573 -37.65 20.82 15.28
CA ARG A 573 -38.76 21.02 16.24
C ARG A 573 -38.30 21.10 17.70
N PRO A 574 -37.34 20.29 18.18
CA PRO A 574 -36.84 20.39 19.55
C PRO A 574 -36.11 21.71 19.87
N LEU A 575 -35.63 22.44 18.86
CA LEU A 575 -34.90 23.69 19.06
C LEU A 575 -35.79 24.85 19.50
N ASN A 576 -37.10 24.75 19.25
CA ASN A 576 -38.12 25.77 19.58
C ASN A 576 -37.76 27.19 19.07
N LYS A 577 -37.05 27.26 17.95
CA LYS A 577 -36.68 28.50 17.24
C LYS A 577 -36.51 28.21 15.76
N LYS A 578 -36.61 29.26 14.92
CA LYS A 578 -36.26 29.16 13.51
C LYS A 578 -34.74 29.27 13.30
N VAL A 579 -34.24 28.63 12.25
CA VAL A 579 -32.81 28.54 11.91
C VAL A 579 -32.53 29.10 10.52
N TYR A 580 -31.30 29.53 10.26
CA TYR A 580 -30.86 29.80 8.89
C TYR A 580 -30.47 28.49 8.20
N THR A 581 -30.71 28.36 6.89
CA THR A 581 -30.52 27.09 6.19
C THR A 581 -29.71 27.25 4.91
N ILE A 582 -28.80 26.31 4.66
CA ILE A 582 -28.06 26.18 3.40
C ILE A 582 -28.37 24.81 2.81
N VAL A 583 -28.76 24.77 1.54
CA VAL A 583 -29.03 23.52 0.82
C VAL A 583 -28.09 23.35 -0.37
N ASN A 584 -27.35 22.24 -0.40
CA ASN A 584 -26.53 21.81 -1.52
C ASN A 584 -27.36 20.96 -2.50
N TYR A 585 -27.43 21.37 -3.77
CA TYR A 585 -28.09 20.64 -4.85
C TYR A 585 -27.12 20.20 -5.96
N ASP A 586 -25.83 20.05 -5.67
CA ASP A 586 -24.87 19.54 -6.66
C ASP A 586 -25.22 18.11 -7.08
N ASN A 587 -25.32 17.85 -8.39
CA ASN A 587 -25.71 16.54 -8.92
C ASN A 587 -27.04 15.98 -8.36
N PHE A 588 -27.90 16.81 -7.78
CA PHE A 588 -29.22 16.39 -7.26
C PHE A 588 -30.21 16.16 -8.41
N THR A 589 -31.03 15.12 -8.28
CA THR A 589 -32.07 14.77 -9.26
C THR A 589 -33.40 14.49 -8.58
N ILE A 590 -34.50 14.79 -9.28
CA ILE A 590 -35.86 14.50 -8.84
C ILE A 590 -36.69 14.09 -10.06
N TYR A 591 -37.54 13.08 -9.89
CA TYR A 591 -38.44 12.64 -10.94
C TYR A 591 -39.48 13.72 -11.25
N PRO A 592 -39.74 14.06 -12.54
CA PRO A 592 -40.59 15.19 -12.90
C PRO A 592 -41.97 15.20 -12.24
N GLU A 593 -42.58 14.03 -12.06
CA GLU A 593 -43.87 13.83 -11.43
C GLU A 593 -43.90 14.14 -9.92
N LEU A 594 -42.74 14.20 -9.27
CA LEU A 594 -42.59 14.48 -7.84
C LEU A 594 -42.25 15.95 -7.53
N MET A 595 -42.04 16.76 -8.57
CA MET A 595 -41.55 18.14 -8.41
C MET A 595 -42.52 19.01 -7.61
N ASP A 596 -43.83 18.90 -7.89
CA ASP A 596 -44.83 19.73 -7.23
C ASP A 596 -44.94 19.37 -5.73
N ASP A 597 -44.98 18.07 -5.40
CA ASP A 597 -45.01 17.59 -4.01
C ASP A 597 -43.74 17.98 -3.23
N TYR A 598 -42.58 17.91 -3.89
CA TYR A 598 -41.31 18.32 -3.29
C TYR A 598 -41.29 19.81 -2.98
N VAL A 599 -41.80 20.65 -3.89
CA VAL A 599 -41.87 22.11 -3.66
C VAL A 599 -42.87 22.44 -2.56
N ASP A 600 -44.00 21.73 -2.48
CA ASP A 600 -44.98 21.92 -1.41
C ASP A 600 -44.38 21.56 -0.03
N MET A 601 -43.59 20.48 0.04
CA MET A 601 -42.78 20.14 1.23
C MET A 601 -41.75 21.24 1.56
N VAL A 602 -41.01 21.75 0.57
CA VAL A 602 -40.05 22.85 0.78
C VAL A 602 -40.75 24.10 1.31
N GLN A 603 -41.95 24.43 0.81
CA GLN A 603 -42.75 25.56 1.30
C GLN A 603 -43.10 25.38 2.78
N PHE A 604 -43.53 24.18 3.17
CA PHE A 604 -43.83 23.85 4.56
C PHE A 604 -42.60 24.04 5.46
N LEU A 605 -41.44 23.51 5.06
CA LEU A 605 -40.20 23.64 5.84
C LEU A 605 -39.76 25.10 5.98
N VAL A 606 -39.82 25.88 4.90
CA VAL A 606 -39.48 27.31 4.90
C VAL A 606 -40.39 28.09 5.86
N ASN A 607 -41.70 27.86 5.79
CA ASN A 607 -42.67 28.56 6.63
C ASN A 607 -42.54 28.20 8.11
N THR A 608 -42.23 26.93 8.39
CA THR A 608 -42.27 26.38 9.75
C THR A 608 -40.93 26.55 10.47
N PHE A 609 -39.81 26.22 9.83
CA PHE A 609 -38.52 26.07 10.51
C PHE A 609 -37.47 27.10 10.13
N TYR A 610 -37.57 27.76 8.97
CA TYR A 610 -36.48 28.59 8.46
C TYR A 610 -36.72 30.09 8.71
N SER A 611 -35.67 30.77 9.21
CA SER A 611 -35.56 32.23 9.28
C SER A 611 -35.10 32.82 7.94
N GLY A 612 -34.28 32.06 7.20
CA GLY A 612 -33.80 32.38 5.87
C GLY A 612 -33.12 31.16 5.26
N VAL A 613 -33.17 31.00 3.94
CA VAL A 613 -32.61 29.84 3.23
C VAL A 613 -31.82 30.28 2.01
N THR A 614 -30.64 29.71 1.83
CA THR A 614 -29.85 29.84 0.60
C THR A 614 -29.61 28.47 -0.01
N ARG A 615 -29.47 28.43 -1.33
CA ARG A 615 -29.35 27.19 -2.12
C ARG A 615 -28.23 27.35 -3.13
N TYR A 616 -27.48 26.30 -3.43
CA TYR A 616 -26.50 26.35 -4.50
C TYR A 616 -26.47 25.08 -5.35
N THR A 617 -26.04 25.23 -6.60
CA THR A 617 -25.71 24.13 -7.51
C THR A 617 -24.81 24.62 -8.63
N THR A 618 -23.83 23.80 -8.99
CA THR A 618 -22.93 23.95 -10.13
C THR A 618 -23.61 23.59 -11.46
N ASN A 619 -24.77 22.91 -11.42
CA ASN A 619 -25.53 22.53 -12.61
C ASN A 619 -26.45 23.66 -13.09
N ALA A 620 -26.05 24.37 -14.15
CA ALA A 620 -26.79 25.50 -14.71
C ALA A 620 -28.21 25.15 -15.17
N PHE A 621 -28.44 23.94 -15.69
CA PHE A 621 -29.75 23.52 -16.20
C PHE A 621 -30.72 23.21 -15.07
N TYR A 622 -30.24 22.53 -14.02
CA TYR A 622 -31.03 22.25 -12.84
C TYR A 622 -31.40 23.54 -12.09
N ARG A 623 -30.46 24.50 -12.03
CA ARG A 623 -30.70 25.83 -11.47
C ARG A 623 -31.91 26.53 -12.11
N MET A 624 -32.04 26.49 -13.43
CA MET A 624 -33.19 27.09 -14.13
C MET A 624 -34.51 26.37 -13.81
N LYS A 625 -34.52 25.03 -13.84
CA LYS A 625 -35.74 24.25 -13.56
C LYS A 625 -36.25 24.43 -12.13
N LEU A 626 -35.34 24.35 -11.15
CA LEU A 626 -35.70 24.51 -9.74
C LEU A 626 -36.15 25.95 -9.46
N LYS A 627 -35.49 26.94 -10.07
CA LYS A 627 -35.90 28.35 -10.00
C LYS A 627 -37.34 28.55 -10.47
N ASP A 628 -37.69 28.00 -11.64
CA ASP A 628 -39.05 28.11 -12.19
C ASP A 628 -40.10 27.45 -11.28
N ALA A 629 -39.76 26.30 -10.70
CA ALA A 629 -40.65 25.57 -9.78
C ALA A 629 -40.89 26.35 -8.46
N LEU A 630 -39.82 26.90 -7.86
CA LEU A 630 -39.90 27.73 -6.65
C LEU A 630 -40.70 29.02 -6.90
N GLN A 631 -40.51 29.67 -8.05
CA GLN A 631 -41.23 30.90 -8.42
C GLN A 631 -42.75 30.70 -8.49
N ARG A 632 -43.21 29.56 -9.02
CA ARG A 632 -44.66 29.26 -9.12
C ARG A 632 -45.36 29.17 -7.77
N ARG A 633 -44.60 29.00 -6.67
CA ARG A 633 -45.09 28.87 -5.30
C ARG A 633 -44.71 30.05 -4.40
N ASN A 634 -44.20 31.16 -4.96
CA ASN A 634 -43.76 32.34 -4.22
C ASN A 634 -42.65 32.06 -3.17
N ILE A 635 -41.79 31.06 -3.41
CA ILE A 635 -40.58 30.81 -2.61
C ILE A 635 -39.42 31.61 -3.21
N ASP A 636 -38.50 32.13 -2.38
CA ASP A 636 -37.28 32.78 -2.87
C ASP A 636 -36.55 31.86 -3.86
N PRO A 637 -36.49 32.24 -5.15
CA PRO A 637 -36.02 31.37 -6.21
C PRO A 637 -34.51 31.52 -6.45
N GLN A 638 -33.81 32.33 -5.63
CA GLN A 638 -32.39 32.56 -5.78
C GLN A 638 -31.58 31.28 -5.46
N ILE A 639 -30.74 30.87 -6.41
CA ILE A 639 -29.84 29.73 -6.29
C ILE A 639 -28.46 30.18 -6.76
N TYR A 640 -27.43 29.98 -5.94
CA TYR A 640 -26.05 30.44 -6.15
C TYR A 640 -25.20 29.38 -6.89
N GLU A 641 -24.04 29.78 -7.41
CA GLU A 641 -23.15 28.88 -8.15
C GLU A 641 -22.22 28.08 -7.24
N SER A 642 -22.05 28.54 -6.00
CA SER A 642 -21.15 27.90 -5.03
C SER A 642 -21.63 28.06 -3.59
N SER A 643 -21.18 27.13 -2.74
CA SER A 643 -21.37 27.19 -1.28
C SER A 643 -20.88 28.51 -0.67
N LYS A 644 -19.76 29.05 -1.17
CA LYS A 644 -19.18 30.32 -0.68
C LYS A 644 -20.10 31.52 -0.95
N GLU A 645 -20.74 31.57 -2.11
CA GLU A 645 -21.71 32.61 -2.46
C GLU A 645 -22.99 32.49 -1.63
N ALA A 646 -23.52 31.27 -1.50
CA ALA A 646 -24.70 30.99 -0.68
C ALA A 646 -24.45 31.36 0.79
N GLY A 647 -23.31 30.98 1.35
CA GLY A 647 -22.93 31.32 2.72
C GLY A 647 -22.76 32.83 2.94
N LYS A 648 -22.22 33.57 1.95
CA LYS A 648 -22.12 35.03 2.04
C LYS A 648 -23.51 35.68 2.03
N ALA A 649 -24.38 35.28 1.12
CA ALA A 649 -25.73 35.83 1.04
C ALA A 649 -26.58 35.50 2.27
N LEU A 650 -26.37 34.33 2.89
CA LEU A 650 -27.06 33.99 4.14
C LEU A 650 -26.60 34.90 5.29
N LYS A 651 -25.31 35.26 5.33
CA LYS A 651 -24.80 36.22 6.32
C LYS A 651 -25.46 37.58 6.15
N ASP A 652 -25.64 38.04 4.92
CA ASP A 652 -26.33 39.29 4.61
C ASP A 652 -27.84 39.26 5.01
N LEU A 653 -28.46 38.08 5.10
CA LEU A 653 -29.83 37.87 5.62
C LEU A 653 -29.90 37.75 7.15
N SER A 654 -28.77 37.51 7.81
CA SER A 654 -28.65 37.36 9.27
C SER A 654 -28.19 38.62 10.01
N SER A 655 -27.61 39.57 9.27
CA SER A 655 -27.27 40.93 9.71
C SER A 655 -28.44 41.88 9.53
#